data_AF-A0A093XA08-F1
#
_entry.id   AF-A0A093XA08-F1
#
_cell.length_a   1.000
_cell.length_b   1.000
_cell.length_c   1.000
_cell.angle_alpha   90.00
_cell.angle_beta   90.00
_cell.angle_gamma   90.00
#
_symmetry.space_group_name_H-M   'P 1'
#
loop_
_entity.id
_entity.type
_entity.pdbx_description
1 polymer ?
#
loop_
_entity_poly.entity_id
_entity_poly.type
_entity_poly.pdbx_seq_one_letter_code
_entity_poly.pdbx_strand_id
1 'polypeptide(L)'
;MATTTQKPSYLIWGGAGWVAGHLKTLLESQGKTVTTTTVRMQNREAVIAELQRVKPTHVLNCAGCTGRPNVDWCEDNKEETIRSNVIGTLNLADCCFLEKIHLTVFATGCIYTYDEKHPIGGPGYLETDKANFDGSFYSETKAHVEEVMKTYPNVLILRLRMPVSDDLHDRNFVTKISKYERVVDIPNSNTLLHDLLPASILLAEHQETGIYNFTNPGAISHNEVLALFKQYVRPNFTWKNFSLEEQAKVIKAGRSNCKLDTTKLINKLKEYNFEVPEVHEALVLLPTNPYYCNCSVYPKDQPAIVWAYFSTHTTYQPLLPLPLRSAHSEIAKMVADLTYYNALGVKPEATELEIKKAYRKLAIIHHPDKNPGDETAHAKFQAIGEAYQVLSNPDLRRSYDKFGKDHAQPSEGFTDPAEFFGTIFGGDAFVDLIGEISLMKDLTKTMDITMTEEAEGEDGEHAAAAGASSGKASPGEKASTDEKTASSPPPAASAADVTDPVADKAYATDPVTGKTYPIDPITEKPLSNSTSTPASGTSTPRGIPTRPAIMSKSDSEAQLDAAGITEEEKELRKKEKKKGGLSKEQREQLAEYEKERINIRKERVETLAKKMIDRISVWTETDKGDDVTKAFQEKTRLEVENLKMESFGLDILHAIGATYLSKAGALLKSQKFLGIGGFFSRLKDKGTLAKDTWNTISSAIDAQMTMEEMAKMEEKGGEDWTDERRVEYERRVTGKILTAAWRGSKFEIQGVLRDVCDEVLHDKRVPMSKRLERAQALVISGEIYAKAKRNPEEEGDYMAFEQLVAEAAAKKEKKKGKDKKSEDVKSPLAKDAADAAAAAADAPNVPK
;
A
#
# COMPACT_ATOMS: atom_id res chain seq x y z
N MET A 1 -23.85 23.59 -58.93
CA MET A 1 -23.07 22.35 -58.70
C MET A 1 -23.62 21.71 -57.44
N ALA A 2 -23.76 20.39 -57.37
CA ALA A 2 -24.15 19.75 -56.12
C ALA A 2 -22.96 19.78 -55.15
N THR A 3 -23.11 20.42 -54.00
CA THR A 3 -22.14 20.35 -52.90
C THR A 3 -22.17 18.94 -52.33
N THR A 4 -21.14 18.15 -52.61
CA THR A 4 -20.92 16.85 -51.98
C THR A 4 -20.79 17.06 -50.48
N THR A 5 -21.82 16.70 -49.72
CA THR A 5 -21.80 16.74 -48.26
C THR A 5 -20.76 15.76 -47.75
N GLN A 6 -19.59 16.28 -47.38
CA GLN A 6 -18.46 15.50 -46.90
C GLN A 6 -18.90 14.73 -45.65
N LYS A 7 -18.88 13.39 -45.72
CA LYS A 7 -19.36 12.53 -44.62
C LYS A 7 -18.64 12.89 -43.32
N PRO A 8 -19.35 13.07 -42.18
CA PRO A 8 -18.74 13.44 -40.91
C PRO A 8 -17.54 12.55 -40.55
N SER A 9 -16.41 13.21 -40.29
CA SER A 9 -15.12 12.59 -39.97
C SER A 9 -14.60 13.14 -38.66
N TYR A 10 -14.31 12.26 -37.71
CA TYR A 10 -14.01 12.58 -36.32
C TYR A 10 -12.56 12.27 -35.99
N LEU A 11 -11.85 13.24 -35.41
CA LEU A 11 -10.52 13.02 -34.84
C LEU A 11 -10.59 13.09 -33.30
N ILE A 12 -10.39 11.96 -32.63
CA ILE A 12 -10.40 11.89 -31.17
C ILE A 12 -8.98 12.10 -30.63
N TRP A 13 -8.77 13.16 -29.85
CA TRP A 13 -7.49 13.46 -29.22
C TRP A 13 -7.35 12.72 -27.89
N GLY A 14 -6.19 12.08 -27.68
CA GLY A 14 -5.95 11.24 -26.51
C GLY A 14 -6.54 9.84 -26.68
N GLY A 15 -6.36 9.21 -27.86
CA GLY A 15 -7.01 7.96 -28.27
C GLY A 15 -6.83 6.74 -27.36
N ALA A 16 -5.84 6.74 -26.46
CA ALA A 16 -5.65 5.71 -25.43
C ALA A 16 -6.37 6.02 -24.09
N GLY A 17 -7.19 7.08 -24.04
CA GLY A 17 -7.98 7.48 -22.89
C GLY A 17 -9.33 6.75 -22.80
N TRP A 18 -9.83 6.55 -21.58
CA TRP A 18 -11.08 5.82 -21.32
C TRP A 18 -12.31 6.40 -22.04
N VAL A 19 -12.53 7.72 -21.92
CA VAL A 19 -13.62 8.42 -22.61
C VAL A 19 -13.43 8.40 -24.13
N ALA A 20 -12.18 8.47 -24.62
CA ALA A 20 -11.87 8.36 -26.04
C ALA A 20 -12.21 6.97 -26.61
N GLY A 21 -11.98 5.90 -25.83
CA GLY A 21 -12.36 4.53 -26.20
C GLY A 21 -13.87 4.35 -26.32
N HIS A 22 -14.64 4.86 -25.34
CA HIS A 22 -16.10 4.86 -25.38
C HIS A 22 -16.66 5.64 -26.57
N LEU A 23 -16.16 6.86 -26.82
CA LEU A 23 -16.55 7.67 -27.99
C LEU A 23 -16.17 7.01 -29.32
N LYS A 24 -14.99 6.37 -29.41
CA LYS A 24 -14.57 5.63 -30.60
C LYS A 24 -15.58 4.54 -30.94
N THR A 25 -15.88 3.67 -29.97
CA THR A 25 -16.83 2.55 -30.13
C THR A 25 -18.22 3.05 -30.53
N LEU A 26 -18.69 4.14 -29.91
CA LEU A 26 -20.01 4.73 -30.17
C LEU A 26 -20.11 5.40 -31.55
N LEU A 27 -19.06 6.05 -32.02
CA LEU A 27 -19.01 6.63 -33.38
C LEU A 27 -18.86 5.54 -34.44
N GLU A 28 -18.07 4.50 -34.19
CA GLU A 28 -17.92 3.35 -35.09
C GLU A 28 -19.21 2.53 -35.21
N SER A 29 -19.96 2.32 -34.12
CA SER A 29 -21.27 1.64 -34.17
C SER A 29 -22.34 2.48 -34.90
N GLN A 30 -22.22 3.80 -34.88
CA GLN A 30 -23.00 4.72 -35.71
C GLN A 30 -22.51 4.79 -37.18
N GLY A 31 -21.51 3.99 -37.56
CA GLY A 31 -20.98 3.93 -38.93
C GLY A 31 -20.25 5.20 -39.37
N LYS A 32 -19.80 6.05 -38.44
CA LYS A 32 -19.09 7.31 -38.70
C LYS A 32 -17.61 7.05 -38.96
N THR A 33 -16.94 7.97 -39.66
CA THR A 33 -15.49 7.84 -39.92
C THR A 33 -14.73 8.36 -38.70
N VAL A 34 -13.92 7.51 -38.07
CA VAL A 34 -13.20 7.86 -36.82
C VAL A 34 -11.71 7.62 -37.00
N THR A 35 -10.91 8.62 -36.63
CA THR A 35 -9.47 8.49 -36.37
C THR A 35 -9.21 8.85 -34.91
N THR A 36 -8.24 8.20 -34.28
CA THR A 36 -7.80 8.58 -32.93
C THR A 36 -6.31 8.91 -32.96
N THR A 37 -5.86 9.82 -32.09
CA THR A 37 -4.46 10.25 -32.06
C THR A 37 -3.88 10.37 -30.65
N THR A 38 -2.59 10.15 -30.55
CA THR A 38 -1.77 10.29 -29.32
C THR A 38 -0.73 11.41 -29.44
N VAL A 39 -0.80 12.23 -30.51
CA VAL A 39 0.04 13.41 -30.69
C VAL A 39 -0.05 14.33 -29.47
N ARG A 40 1.10 14.83 -29.02
CA ARG A 40 1.21 15.68 -27.83
C ARG A 40 0.82 17.11 -28.15
N MET A 41 -0.34 17.57 -27.65
CA MET A 41 -0.94 18.87 -27.99
C MET A 41 -0.02 20.09 -27.72
N GLN A 42 0.94 19.96 -26.79
CA GLN A 42 1.95 21.00 -26.52
C GLN A 42 2.96 21.21 -27.66
N ASN A 43 3.01 20.32 -28.66
CA ASN A 43 3.75 20.51 -29.92
C ASN A 43 2.76 20.97 -30.99
N ARG A 44 2.78 22.27 -31.31
CA ARG A 44 1.79 22.90 -32.19
C ARG A 44 1.94 22.46 -33.64
N GLU A 45 3.18 22.28 -34.08
CA GLU A 45 3.54 21.86 -35.43
C GLU A 45 3.00 20.45 -35.72
N ALA A 46 3.09 19.54 -34.73
CA ALA A 46 2.52 18.21 -34.81
C ALA A 46 0.98 18.22 -34.74
N VAL A 47 0.36 19.14 -33.99
CA VAL A 47 -1.10 19.33 -34.00
C VAL A 47 -1.57 19.73 -35.40
N ILE A 48 -0.94 20.73 -36.02
CA ILE A 48 -1.26 21.21 -37.37
C ILE A 48 -1.06 20.09 -38.40
N ALA A 49 0.07 19.38 -38.36
CA ALA A 49 0.35 18.27 -39.27
C ALA A 49 -0.68 17.14 -39.15
N GLU A 50 -1.16 16.83 -37.95
CA GLU A 50 -2.17 15.80 -37.72
C GLU A 50 -3.56 16.21 -38.22
N LEU A 51 -3.97 17.47 -37.98
CA LEU A 51 -5.21 18.04 -38.53
C LEU A 51 -5.19 18.02 -40.07
N GLN A 52 -4.06 18.41 -40.69
CA GLN A 52 -3.89 18.44 -42.14
C GLN A 52 -3.78 17.04 -42.77
N ARG A 53 -3.28 16.04 -42.02
CA ARG A 53 -3.25 14.63 -42.43
C ARG A 53 -4.65 13.99 -42.42
N VAL A 54 -5.43 14.23 -41.36
CA VAL A 54 -6.73 13.56 -41.15
C VAL A 54 -7.89 14.31 -41.82
N LYS A 55 -7.82 15.64 -41.90
CA LYS A 55 -8.87 16.54 -42.40
C LYS A 55 -10.26 16.23 -41.80
N PRO A 56 -10.37 16.20 -40.46
CA PRO A 56 -11.63 15.91 -39.78
C PRO A 56 -12.61 17.08 -39.93
N THR A 57 -13.91 16.81 -39.83
CA THR A 57 -14.94 17.86 -39.71
C THR A 57 -15.22 18.21 -38.24
N HIS A 58 -14.95 17.28 -37.32
CA HIS A 58 -15.06 17.48 -35.87
C HIS A 58 -13.85 16.89 -35.14
N VAL A 59 -13.33 17.59 -34.14
CA VAL A 59 -12.30 17.11 -33.22
C VAL A 59 -12.90 16.94 -31.84
N LEU A 60 -12.67 15.78 -31.21
CA LEU A 60 -13.12 15.46 -29.87
C LEU A 60 -11.90 15.37 -28.95
N ASN A 61 -11.65 16.41 -28.16
CA ASN A 61 -10.52 16.45 -27.24
C ASN A 61 -10.86 15.78 -25.90
N CYS A 62 -10.42 14.54 -25.75
CA CYS A 62 -10.47 13.77 -24.51
C CYS A 62 -9.10 13.73 -23.79
N ALA A 63 -8.13 14.53 -24.23
CA ALA A 63 -6.77 14.54 -23.70
C ALA A 63 -6.64 15.50 -22.52
N GLY A 64 -6.18 14.98 -21.39
CA GLY A 64 -5.78 15.74 -20.22
C GLY A 64 -4.91 14.90 -19.30
N CYS A 65 -3.94 15.53 -18.63
CA CYS A 65 -3.17 14.86 -17.59
C CYS A 65 -3.85 15.04 -16.24
N THR A 66 -4.02 13.92 -15.54
CA THR A 66 -4.41 13.85 -14.11
C THR A 66 -3.41 13.00 -13.32
N GLY A 67 -2.22 12.75 -13.89
CA GLY A 67 -1.18 11.91 -13.31
C GLY A 67 -1.57 10.47 -12.98
N ARG A 68 -0.81 9.91 -12.03
CA ARG A 68 -1.15 8.71 -11.25
C ARG A 68 -0.79 9.00 -9.77
N PRO A 69 -1.57 8.50 -8.79
CA PRO A 69 -2.81 7.73 -8.94
C PRO A 69 -4.03 8.60 -9.28
N ASN A 70 -4.00 9.88 -8.92
CA ASN A 70 -5.09 10.84 -9.15
C ASN A 70 -4.55 12.28 -9.28
N VAL A 71 -5.45 13.27 -9.36
CA VAL A 71 -5.15 14.72 -9.50
C VAL A 71 -4.17 15.29 -8.47
N ASP A 72 -3.98 14.66 -7.30
CA ASP A 72 -2.92 15.03 -6.34
C ASP A 72 -1.53 15.11 -6.99
N TRP A 73 -1.25 14.29 -8.01
CA TRP A 73 -0.01 14.32 -8.80
C TRP A 73 0.24 15.69 -9.47
N CYS A 74 -0.83 16.42 -9.81
CA CYS A 74 -0.73 17.73 -10.44
C CYS A 74 -0.13 18.80 -9.50
N GLU A 75 -0.15 18.58 -8.17
CA GLU A 75 0.49 19.47 -7.21
C GLU A 75 2.02 19.42 -7.28
N ASP A 76 2.58 18.23 -7.49
CA ASP A 76 4.03 18.06 -7.62
C ASP A 76 4.52 18.32 -9.05
N ASN A 77 3.66 18.10 -10.04
CA ASN A 77 4.00 18.12 -11.46
C ASN A 77 3.36 19.34 -12.16
N LYS A 78 3.52 20.53 -11.56
CA LYS A 78 2.88 21.77 -12.04
C LYS A 78 3.30 22.13 -13.47
N GLU A 79 4.57 21.94 -13.82
CA GLU A 79 5.05 22.20 -15.19
C GLU A 79 4.44 21.29 -16.25
N GLU A 80 4.40 19.96 -16.04
CA GLU A 80 3.75 19.07 -17.02
C GLU A 80 2.24 19.32 -17.07
N THR A 81 1.61 19.61 -15.93
CA THR A 81 0.20 20.03 -15.86
C THR A 81 -0.06 21.27 -16.73
N ILE A 82 0.73 22.34 -16.61
CA ILE A 82 0.62 23.53 -17.47
C ILE A 82 0.86 23.16 -18.94
N ARG A 83 1.90 22.39 -19.25
CA ARG A 83 2.22 21.99 -20.63
C ARG A 83 1.10 21.20 -21.28
N SER A 84 0.51 20.21 -20.60
CA SER A 84 -0.54 19.36 -21.18
C SER A 84 -1.95 19.99 -21.11
N ASN A 85 -2.32 20.55 -19.97
CA ASN A 85 -3.72 20.97 -19.69
C ASN A 85 -4.00 22.44 -20.01
N VAL A 86 -2.97 23.28 -20.11
CA VAL A 86 -3.09 24.70 -20.50
C VAL A 86 -2.58 24.89 -21.92
N ILE A 87 -1.26 24.80 -22.13
CA ILE A 87 -0.62 25.09 -23.43
C ILE A 87 -1.15 24.12 -24.50
N GLY A 88 -1.23 22.83 -24.19
CA GLY A 88 -1.77 21.83 -25.12
C GLY A 88 -3.25 22.08 -25.49
N THR A 89 -4.12 22.29 -24.52
CA THR A 89 -5.54 22.52 -24.79
C THR A 89 -5.78 23.80 -25.60
N LEU A 90 -5.06 24.89 -25.30
CA LEU A 90 -5.15 26.15 -26.05
C LEU A 90 -4.55 26.05 -27.47
N ASN A 91 -3.43 25.35 -27.64
CA ASN A 91 -2.88 25.04 -28.97
C ASN A 91 -3.91 24.33 -29.85
N LEU A 92 -4.61 23.32 -29.32
CA LEU A 92 -5.60 22.56 -30.08
C LEU A 92 -6.83 23.42 -30.41
N ALA A 93 -7.32 24.24 -29.48
CA ALA A 93 -8.42 25.17 -29.72
C ALA A 93 -8.11 26.14 -30.88
N ASP A 94 -6.94 26.77 -30.84
CA ASP A 94 -6.50 27.72 -31.85
C ASP A 94 -6.20 27.08 -33.22
N CYS A 95 -5.56 25.89 -33.24
CA CYS A 95 -5.32 25.18 -34.50
C CYS A 95 -6.64 24.72 -35.16
N CYS A 96 -7.60 24.22 -34.37
CA CYS A 96 -8.94 23.91 -34.88
C CYS A 96 -9.67 25.16 -35.37
N PHE A 97 -9.52 26.31 -34.69
CA PHE A 97 -10.14 27.56 -35.11
C PHE A 97 -9.61 28.05 -36.46
N LEU A 98 -8.27 28.04 -36.65
CA LEU A 98 -7.62 28.44 -37.90
C LEU A 98 -8.01 27.54 -39.10
N GLU A 99 -8.09 26.23 -38.88
CA GLU A 99 -8.55 25.26 -39.89
C GLU A 99 -10.10 25.19 -40.02
N LYS A 100 -10.85 25.99 -39.24
CA LYS A 100 -12.33 26.06 -39.21
C LYS A 100 -13.03 24.75 -38.84
N ILE A 101 -12.41 23.99 -37.94
CA ILE A 101 -12.87 22.68 -37.45
C ILE A 101 -13.60 22.87 -36.11
N HIS A 102 -14.74 22.19 -35.96
CA HIS A 102 -15.46 22.12 -34.68
C HIS A 102 -14.62 21.39 -33.63
N LEU A 103 -14.46 21.96 -32.44
CA LEU A 103 -13.75 21.32 -31.33
C LEU A 103 -14.68 21.11 -30.13
N THR A 104 -14.98 19.85 -29.81
CA THR A 104 -15.59 19.48 -28.53
C THR A 104 -14.50 19.17 -27.52
N VAL A 105 -14.49 19.85 -26.37
CA VAL A 105 -13.54 19.62 -25.28
C VAL A 105 -14.26 19.01 -24.08
N PHE A 106 -13.81 17.82 -23.69
CA PHE A 106 -14.26 17.13 -22.49
C PHE A 106 -13.52 17.71 -21.28
N ALA A 107 -14.01 18.87 -20.83
CA ALA A 107 -13.51 19.65 -19.70
C ALA A 107 -14.04 19.08 -18.36
N THR A 108 -14.07 19.90 -17.30
CA THR A 108 -14.50 19.44 -15.98
C THR A 108 -15.31 20.46 -15.20
N GLY A 109 -16.38 20.00 -14.57
CA GLY A 109 -17.15 20.76 -13.58
C GLY A 109 -16.55 20.70 -12.17
N CYS A 110 -15.35 20.13 -11.99
CA CYS A 110 -14.65 20.09 -10.71
C CYS A 110 -13.92 21.42 -10.37
N ILE A 111 -14.50 22.54 -10.81
CA ILE A 111 -14.01 23.92 -10.61
C ILE A 111 -14.92 24.73 -9.65
N TYR A 112 -15.89 24.05 -9.03
CA TYR A 112 -16.82 24.63 -8.05
C TYR A 112 -16.83 23.85 -6.73
N THR A 113 -17.22 24.53 -5.66
CA THR A 113 -17.55 23.94 -4.35
C THR A 113 -18.86 24.53 -3.84
N TYR A 114 -19.64 23.82 -3.02
CA TYR A 114 -20.83 24.39 -2.39
C TYR A 114 -20.48 25.66 -1.57
N ASP A 115 -21.32 26.70 -1.66
CA ASP A 115 -21.14 28.00 -1.00
C ASP A 115 -22.49 28.57 -0.49
N GLU A 116 -22.53 29.83 -0.02
CA GLU A 116 -23.76 30.44 0.52
C GLU A 116 -24.88 30.62 -0.53
N LYS A 117 -24.55 30.71 -1.82
CA LYS A 117 -25.51 30.89 -2.92
C LYS A 117 -25.96 29.54 -3.47
N HIS A 118 -25.05 28.58 -3.48
CA HIS A 118 -25.25 27.21 -3.90
C HIS A 118 -24.95 26.29 -2.70
N PRO A 119 -25.82 26.23 -1.68
CA PRO A 119 -25.66 25.31 -0.57
C PRO A 119 -26.00 23.88 -0.98
N ILE A 120 -25.66 22.90 -0.13
CA ILE A 120 -26.12 21.52 -0.29
C ILE A 120 -27.66 21.48 -0.31
N GLY A 121 -28.24 20.83 -1.32
CA GLY A 121 -29.69 20.81 -1.59
C GLY A 121 -30.23 22.03 -2.35
N GLY A 122 -29.43 23.09 -2.53
CA GLY A 122 -29.81 24.33 -3.22
C GLY A 122 -29.82 24.27 -4.75
N PRO A 123 -29.81 25.43 -5.43
CA PRO A 123 -29.59 25.51 -6.88
C PRO A 123 -28.20 24.97 -7.25
N GLY A 124 -28.05 24.52 -8.50
CA GLY A 124 -26.74 24.16 -9.06
C GLY A 124 -26.04 25.37 -9.67
N TYR A 125 -24.72 25.27 -9.86
CA TYR A 125 -23.94 26.27 -10.61
C TYR A 125 -24.33 26.28 -12.09
N LEU A 126 -24.55 27.46 -12.65
CA LEU A 126 -24.83 27.71 -14.07
C LEU A 126 -23.53 27.77 -14.89
N GLU A 127 -23.65 27.71 -16.22
CA GLU A 127 -22.49 27.92 -17.11
C GLU A 127 -21.92 29.35 -17.10
N THR A 128 -22.69 30.31 -16.59
CA THR A 128 -22.27 31.71 -16.42
C THR A 128 -21.55 31.99 -15.11
N ASP A 129 -21.60 31.08 -14.13
CA ASP A 129 -21.05 31.35 -12.80
C ASP A 129 -19.53 31.23 -12.78
N LYS A 130 -18.87 32.15 -12.09
CA LYS A 130 -17.41 32.11 -11.94
C LYS A 130 -17.01 30.94 -11.05
N ALA A 131 -16.02 30.16 -11.49
CA ALA A 131 -15.37 29.13 -10.69
C ALA A 131 -14.95 29.65 -9.30
N ASN A 132 -15.25 28.88 -8.26
CA ASN A 132 -14.99 29.23 -6.85
C ASN A 132 -14.22 28.13 -6.09
N PHE A 133 -13.67 27.13 -6.78
CA PHE A 133 -12.83 26.09 -6.18
C PHE A 133 -11.43 26.04 -6.82
N ASP A 134 -10.46 26.51 -6.06
CA ASP A 134 -9.02 26.56 -6.34
C ASP A 134 -8.22 25.51 -5.53
N GLY A 135 -8.87 24.75 -4.65
CA GLY A 135 -8.27 23.76 -3.74
C GLY A 135 -7.52 22.58 -4.38
N SER A 136 -7.32 22.60 -5.71
CA SER A 136 -6.24 21.88 -6.38
C SER A 136 -5.74 22.68 -7.57
N PHE A 137 -4.44 22.64 -7.85
CA PHE A 137 -3.80 23.21 -9.03
C PHE A 137 -4.38 22.64 -10.34
N TYR A 138 -4.90 21.41 -10.31
CA TYR A 138 -5.66 20.84 -11.42
C TYR A 138 -6.96 21.62 -11.67
N SER A 139 -7.75 21.90 -10.63
CA SER A 139 -8.99 22.68 -10.73
C SER A 139 -8.70 24.14 -11.11
N GLU A 140 -7.72 24.77 -10.47
CA GLU A 140 -7.27 26.14 -10.76
C GLU A 140 -6.86 26.30 -12.23
N THR A 141 -5.99 25.43 -12.73
CA THR A 141 -5.54 25.50 -14.13
C THR A 141 -6.67 25.22 -15.12
N LYS A 142 -7.62 24.33 -14.80
CA LYS A 142 -8.79 24.08 -15.66
C LYS A 142 -9.78 25.26 -15.68
N ALA A 143 -10.00 25.94 -14.55
CA ALA A 143 -10.83 27.14 -14.50
C ALA A 143 -10.26 28.28 -15.37
N HIS A 144 -8.95 28.54 -15.27
CA HIS A 144 -8.27 29.55 -16.10
C HIS A 144 -8.29 29.19 -17.60
N VAL A 145 -8.15 27.92 -17.95
CA VAL A 145 -8.23 27.46 -19.35
C VAL A 145 -9.64 27.63 -19.92
N GLU A 146 -10.69 27.33 -19.15
CA GLU A 146 -12.07 27.53 -19.59
C GLU A 146 -12.37 29.03 -19.85
N GLU A 147 -11.91 29.91 -18.96
CA GLU A 147 -12.08 31.37 -19.06
C GLU A 147 -11.43 31.97 -20.32
N VAL A 148 -10.29 31.43 -20.76
CA VAL A 148 -9.65 31.80 -22.04
C VAL A 148 -10.35 31.10 -23.22
N MET A 149 -10.60 29.80 -23.11
CA MET A 149 -11.07 28.96 -24.21
C MET A 149 -12.50 29.31 -24.67
N LYS A 150 -13.36 29.82 -23.78
CA LYS A 150 -14.72 30.28 -24.13
C LYS A 150 -14.77 31.44 -25.15
N THR A 151 -13.63 32.08 -25.43
CA THR A 151 -13.52 33.12 -26.46
C THR A 151 -13.44 32.57 -27.89
N TYR A 152 -13.14 31.27 -28.06
CA TYR A 152 -13.07 30.63 -29.38
C TYR A 152 -14.47 30.19 -29.86
N PRO A 153 -15.00 30.75 -30.95
CA PRO A 153 -16.39 30.55 -31.37
C PRO A 153 -16.68 29.17 -32.00
N ASN A 154 -15.64 28.35 -32.23
CA ASN A 154 -15.73 26.98 -32.75
C ASN A 154 -15.65 25.90 -31.66
N VAL A 155 -15.60 26.29 -30.37
CA VAL A 155 -15.36 25.36 -29.26
C VAL A 155 -16.63 25.10 -28.45
N LEU A 156 -16.94 23.82 -28.27
CA LEU A 156 -17.93 23.29 -27.34
C LEU A 156 -17.21 22.79 -26.08
N ILE A 157 -17.56 23.31 -24.91
CA ILE A 157 -16.91 22.99 -23.64
C ILE A 157 -17.88 22.20 -22.76
N LEU A 158 -17.60 20.92 -22.53
CA LEU A 158 -18.45 20.02 -21.77
C LEU A 158 -17.84 19.79 -20.38
N ARG A 159 -18.52 20.27 -19.33
CA ARG A 159 -18.04 20.16 -17.93
C ARG A 159 -18.42 18.83 -17.29
N LEU A 160 -17.57 17.81 -17.43
CA LEU A 160 -17.79 16.49 -16.83
C LEU A 160 -17.46 16.47 -15.32
N ARG A 161 -18.18 15.66 -14.54
CA ARG A 161 -17.86 15.39 -13.12
C ARG A 161 -18.04 13.90 -12.81
N MET A 162 -17.14 13.37 -11.97
CA MET A 162 -17.22 12.03 -11.37
C MET A 162 -17.79 10.93 -12.31
N PRO A 163 -17.17 10.70 -13.48
CA PRO A 163 -17.76 9.91 -14.56
C PRO A 163 -18.02 8.45 -14.16
N VAL A 164 -19.21 7.97 -14.54
CA VAL A 164 -19.71 6.61 -14.29
C VAL A 164 -19.94 5.88 -15.61
N SER A 165 -19.65 4.58 -15.65
CA SER A 165 -20.06 3.67 -16.73
C SER A 165 -20.64 2.37 -16.15
N ASP A 166 -21.17 1.56 -17.06
CA ASP A 166 -21.42 0.12 -16.93
C ASP A 166 -20.15 -0.73 -16.70
N ASP A 167 -18.99 -0.28 -17.18
CA ASP A 167 -17.71 -1.00 -17.00
C ASP A 167 -17.13 -0.95 -15.57
N LEU A 168 -16.35 -1.97 -15.19
CA LEU A 168 -15.59 -2.00 -13.93
C LEU A 168 -14.18 -1.40 -14.07
N HIS A 169 -13.99 -0.39 -14.92
CA HIS A 169 -12.67 0.21 -15.14
C HIS A 169 -12.23 1.09 -13.97
N ASP A 170 -10.92 1.15 -13.69
CA ASP A 170 -10.33 1.90 -12.56
C ASP A 170 -10.58 3.42 -12.59
N ARG A 171 -11.07 3.97 -13.70
CA ARG A 171 -11.46 5.39 -13.77
C ARG A 171 -12.91 5.65 -13.37
N ASN A 172 -13.79 4.66 -13.46
CA ASN A 172 -15.20 4.76 -13.07
C ASN A 172 -15.33 5.13 -11.59
N PHE A 173 -16.17 6.13 -11.29
CA PHE A 173 -16.43 6.59 -9.94
C PHE A 173 -16.92 5.46 -9.02
N VAL A 174 -17.83 4.58 -9.49
CA VAL A 174 -18.37 3.45 -8.71
C VAL A 174 -17.25 2.46 -8.35
N THR A 175 -16.39 2.12 -9.31
CA THR A 175 -15.21 1.24 -9.12
C THR A 175 -14.18 1.83 -8.15
N LYS A 176 -14.09 3.17 -8.03
CA LYS A 176 -13.20 3.83 -7.07
C LYS A 176 -13.77 3.79 -5.66
N ILE A 177 -15.00 4.26 -5.46
CA ILE A 177 -15.58 4.37 -4.11
C ILE A 177 -15.80 2.98 -3.47
N SER A 178 -16.06 1.95 -4.26
CA SER A 178 -16.13 0.55 -3.79
C SER A 178 -14.77 -0.11 -3.47
N LYS A 179 -13.64 0.60 -3.69
CA LYS A 179 -12.29 0.20 -3.28
C LYS A 179 -11.77 0.98 -2.06
N TYR A 180 -12.45 2.04 -1.63
CA TYR A 180 -12.03 2.83 -0.47
C TYR A 180 -12.55 2.22 0.84
N GLU A 181 -11.72 2.17 1.88
CA GLU A 181 -12.15 1.70 3.21
C GLU A 181 -13.23 2.60 3.82
N ARG A 182 -13.17 3.90 3.52
CA ARG A 182 -14.05 4.94 4.07
C ARG A 182 -14.38 5.99 3.00
N VAL A 183 -15.60 6.53 3.02
CA VAL A 183 -16.08 7.56 2.07
C VAL A 183 -16.68 8.77 2.79
N VAL A 184 -16.65 9.95 2.16
CA VAL A 184 -17.35 11.15 2.63
C VAL A 184 -18.71 11.24 1.95
N ASP A 185 -19.75 11.49 2.73
CA ASP A 185 -21.11 11.48 2.21
C ASP A 185 -21.61 12.88 1.83
N ILE A 186 -21.32 13.29 0.61
CA ILE A 186 -21.76 14.57 0.04
C ILE A 186 -22.39 14.34 -1.34
N PRO A 187 -23.60 14.87 -1.60
CA PRO A 187 -24.22 14.81 -2.91
C PRO A 187 -23.38 15.54 -3.96
N ASN A 188 -23.31 14.98 -5.15
CA ASN A 188 -22.53 15.49 -6.27
C ASN A 188 -23.29 15.27 -7.58
N SER A 189 -23.21 16.21 -8.52
CA SER A 189 -23.64 15.91 -9.89
C SER A 189 -22.59 15.03 -10.59
N ASN A 190 -23.04 13.95 -11.23
CA ASN A 190 -22.21 12.94 -11.91
C ASN A 190 -22.53 12.89 -13.41
N THR A 191 -21.54 12.54 -14.23
CA THR A 191 -21.68 12.26 -15.66
C THR A 191 -21.82 10.75 -15.87
N LEU A 192 -23.02 10.23 -16.18
CA LEU A 192 -23.13 8.87 -16.71
C LEU A 192 -22.72 8.90 -18.19
N LEU A 193 -21.63 8.18 -18.52
CA LEU A 193 -21.07 8.16 -19.86
C LEU A 193 -22.02 7.51 -20.88
N HIS A 194 -22.87 6.59 -20.43
CA HIS A 194 -23.87 5.92 -21.26
C HIS A 194 -24.86 6.92 -21.89
N ASP A 195 -25.45 7.80 -21.08
CA ASP A 195 -26.47 8.76 -21.52
C ASP A 195 -25.83 9.96 -22.25
N LEU A 196 -24.68 10.41 -21.74
CA LEU A 196 -24.11 11.71 -22.10
C LEU A 196 -23.10 11.65 -23.25
N LEU A 197 -22.40 10.54 -23.50
CA LEU A 197 -21.53 10.46 -24.68
C LEU A 197 -22.32 10.50 -26.01
N PRO A 198 -23.50 9.86 -26.16
CA PRO A 198 -24.38 10.09 -27.31
C PRO A 198 -24.79 11.57 -27.46
N ALA A 199 -25.17 12.23 -26.36
CA ALA A 199 -25.51 13.65 -26.34
C ALA A 199 -24.33 14.54 -26.79
N SER A 200 -23.09 14.21 -26.42
CA SER A 200 -21.90 14.98 -26.82
C SER A 200 -21.64 14.94 -28.32
N ILE A 201 -21.92 13.80 -28.97
CA ILE A 201 -21.83 13.64 -30.43
C ILE A 201 -22.94 14.45 -31.10
N LEU A 202 -24.16 14.39 -30.56
CA LEU A 202 -25.33 15.09 -31.10
C LEU A 202 -25.16 16.62 -31.06
N LEU A 203 -24.60 17.17 -29.98
CA LEU A 203 -24.24 18.59 -29.88
C LEU A 203 -23.17 18.98 -30.90
N ALA A 204 -22.14 18.16 -31.07
CA ALA A 204 -21.06 18.40 -32.04
C ALA A 204 -21.56 18.40 -33.49
N GLU A 205 -22.46 17.48 -33.86
CA GLU A 205 -23.06 17.41 -35.20
C GLU A 205 -23.97 18.60 -35.52
N HIS A 206 -24.61 19.18 -34.51
CA HIS A 206 -25.38 20.43 -34.65
C HIS A 206 -24.52 21.69 -34.53
N GLN A 207 -23.19 21.56 -34.37
CA GLN A 207 -22.24 22.67 -34.26
C GLN A 207 -22.53 23.61 -33.06
N GLU A 208 -23.14 23.09 -31.98
CA GLU A 208 -23.38 23.83 -30.75
C GLU A 208 -22.06 24.21 -30.06
N THR A 209 -21.94 25.43 -29.52
CA THR A 209 -20.68 25.93 -28.94
C THR A 209 -20.88 26.66 -27.61
N GLY A 210 -19.76 27.06 -26.99
CA GLY A 210 -19.73 27.59 -25.64
C GLY A 210 -19.79 26.50 -24.57
N ILE A 211 -20.05 26.92 -23.33
CA ILE A 211 -19.99 26.04 -22.14
C ILE A 211 -21.34 25.33 -21.94
N TYR A 212 -21.30 24.04 -21.58
CA TYR A 212 -22.43 23.25 -21.09
C TYR A 212 -22.03 22.46 -19.84
N ASN A 213 -22.86 22.52 -18.79
CA ASN A 213 -22.75 21.67 -17.61
C ASN A 213 -23.13 20.24 -17.99
N PHE A 214 -22.17 19.31 -17.92
CA PHE A 214 -22.27 18.01 -18.60
C PHE A 214 -22.35 16.83 -17.62
N THR A 215 -23.39 16.86 -16.80
CA THR A 215 -23.77 15.83 -15.84
C THR A 215 -25.23 15.45 -16.04
N ASN A 216 -25.67 14.32 -15.48
CA ASN A 216 -27.09 14.01 -15.39
C ASN A 216 -27.79 15.06 -14.48
N PRO A 217 -29.11 15.28 -14.65
CA PRO A 217 -29.88 16.12 -13.74
C PRO A 217 -29.80 15.61 -12.31
N GLY A 218 -29.80 16.54 -11.35
CA GLY A 218 -29.74 16.23 -9.92
C GLY A 218 -28.32 16.12 -9.35
N ALA A 219 -28.22 15.47 -8.20
CA ALA A 219 -26.97 15.18 -7.49
C ALA A 219 -27.19 14.00 -6.53
N ILE A 220 -26.24 13.08 -6.45
CA ILE A 220 -26.31 11.86 -5.63
C ILE A 220 -25.10 11.76 -4.69
N SER A 221 -25.32 11.25 -3.48
CA SER A 221 -24.29 11.09 -2.46
C SER A 221 -23.46 9.80 -2.61
N HIS A 222 -22.38 9.68 -1.84
CA HIS A 222 -21.52 8.49 -1.89
C HIS A 222 -22.22 7.28 -1.23
N ASN A 223 -22.99 7.50 -0.17
CA ASN A 223 -23.80 6.46 0.46
C ASN A 223 -24.90 5.94 -0.47
N GLU A 224 -25.58 6.82 -1.22
CA GLU A 224 -26.63 6.40 -2.16
C GLU A 224 -26.05 5.54 -3.31
N VAL A 225 -24.92 5.94 -3.90
CA VAL A 225 -24.24 5.12 -4.92
C VAL A 225 -23.76 3.78 -4.35
N LEU A 226 -23.23 3.76 -3.12
CA LEU A 226 -22.80 2.51 -2.48
C LEU A 226 -23.97 1.62 -2.03
N ALA A 227 -25.14 2.20 -1.69
CA ALA A 227 -26.37 1.46 -1.43
C ALA A 227 -26.89 0.78 -2.70
N LEU A 228 -26.92 1.50 -3.83
CA LEU A 228 -27.24 0.92 -5.15
C LEU A 228 -26.23 -0.16 -5.56
N PHE A 229 -24.93 0.09 -5.40
CA PHE A 229 -23.88 -0.91 -5.67
C PHE A 229 -24.03 -2.17 -4.80
N LYS A 230 -24.38 -2.00 -3.52
CA LYS A 230 -24.70 -3.12 -2.62
C LYS A 230 -25.94 -3.88 -3.10
N GLN A 231 -27.03 -3.18 -3.40
CA GLN A 231 -28.29 -3.77 -3.82
C GLN A 231 -28.19 -4.57 -5.13
N TYR A 232 -27.52 -4.02 -6.14
CA TYR A 232 -27.51 -4.58 -7.50
C TYR A 232 -26.24 -5.34 -7.89
N VAL A 233 -25.10 -5.14 -7.21
CA VAL A 233 -23.80 -5.71 -7.63
C VAL A 233 -23.14 -6.56 -6.55
N ARG A 234 -23.19 -6.14 -5.27
CA ARG A 234 -22.56 -6.88 -4.15
C ARG A 234 -23.38 -6.81 -2.85
N PRO A 235 -24.38 -7.68 -2.65
CA PRO A 235 -25.25 -7.65 -1.45
C PRO A 235 -24.53 -7.70 -0.10
N ASN A 236 -23.37 -8.35 -0.04
CA ASN A 236 -22.54 -8.47 1.17
C ASN A 236 -21.56 -7.28 1.36
N PHE A 237 -21.62 -6.24 0.53
CA PHE A 237 -20.71 -5.09 0.62
C PHE A 237 -20.98 -4.22 1.86
N THR A 238 -19.90 -3.68 2.43
CA THR A 238 -19.89 -2.79 3.58
C THR A 238 -18.84 -1.71 3.37
N TRP A 239 -19.05 -0.54 3.98
CA TRP A 239 -18.15 0.60 3.95
C TRP A 239 -18.22 1.35 5.28
N LYS A 240 -17.29 2.28 5.49
CA LYS A 240 -17.31 3.24 6.61
C LYS A 240 -17.45 4.66 6.08
N ASN A 241 -17.81 5.60 6.95
CA ASN A 241 -17.93 7.00 6.59
C ASN A 241 -16.85 7.86 7.27
N PHE A 242 -16.54 9.00 6.65
CA PHE A 242 -15.68 10.05 7.16
C PHE A 242 -16.43 11.38 7.19
N SER A 243 -16.03 12.26 8.11
CA SER A 243 -16.30 13.70 8.03
C SER A 243 -15.41 14.39 6.98
N LEU A 244 -15.79 15.60 6.56
CA LEU A 244 -14.96 16.45 5.71
C LEU A 244 -13.58 16.74 6.33
N GLU A 245 -13.54 16.99 7.64
CA GLU A 245 -12.30 17.29 8.36
C GLU A 245 -11.34 16.10 8.40
N GLU A 246 -11.84 14.87 8.45
CA GLU A 246 -11.01 13.68 8.38
C GLU A 246 -10.49 13.44 6.96
N GLN A 247 -11.33 13.61 5.93
CA GLN A 247 -10.88 13.50 4.54
C GLN A 247 -9.81 14.55 4.22
N ALA A 248 -9.96 15.78 4.71
CA ALA A 248 -8.97 16.86 4.57
C ALA A 248 -7.61 16.57 5.26
N LYS A 249 -7.55 15.61 6.20
CA LYS A 249 -6.29 15.14 6.82
C LYS A 249 -5.57 14.06 5.99
N VAL A 250 -6.24 13.49 4.99
CA VAL A 250 -5.77 12.32 4.20
C VAL A 250 -5.48 12.69 2.74
N ILE A 251 -6.19 13.66 2.16
CA ILE A 251 -5.98 14.11 0.78
C ILE A 251 -4.87 15.17 0.69
N LYS A 252 -4.04 15.12 -0.36
CA LYS A 252 -3.00 16.14 -0.61
C LYS A 252 -3.57 17.42 -1.22
N ALA A 253 -4.51 17.29 -2.15
CA ALA A 253 -5.29 18.39 -2.69
C ALA A 253 -6.77 18.22 -2.34
N GLY A 254 -7.50 19.33 -2.21
CA GLY A 254 -8.94 19.34 -1.94
C GLY A 254 -9.75 18.60 -3.01
N ARG A 255 -11.02 18.33 -2.72
CA ARG A 255 -11.98 17.74 -3.67
C ARG A 255 -13.17 18.67 -3.88
N SER A 256 -13.43 19.03 -5.13
CA SER A 256 -14.64 19.74 -5.54
C SER A 256 -15.87 18.90 -5.17
N ASN A 257 -16.78 19.50 -4.41
CA ASN A 257 -18.09 18.97 -4.10
C ASN A 257 -19.13 20.01 -4.50
N CYS A 258 -19.94 19.72 -5.52
CA CYS A 258 -20.95 20.65 -6.01
C CYS A 258 -22.07 19.96 -6.81
N LYS A 259 -23.18 20.68 -6.93
CA LYS A 259 -24.26 20.43 -7.90
C LYS A 259 -24.10 21.37 -9.08
N LEU A 260 -24.23 20.87 -10.31
CA LEU A 260 -24.33 21.71 -11.50
C LEU A 260 -25.80 21.86 -11.90
N ASP A 261 -26.18 23.02 -12.41
CA ASP A 261 -27.47 23.16 -13.07
C ASP A 261 -27.37 22.68 -14.51
N THR A 262 -28.29 21.81 -14.93
CA THR A 262 -28.27 21.15 -16.24
C THR A 262 -29.42 21.63 -17.15
N THR A 263 -30.16 22.65 -16.73
CA THR A 263 -31.35 23.16 -17.46
C THR A 263 -31.01 23.57 -18.88
N LYS A 264 -29.83 24.20 -19.10
CA LYS A 264 -29.34 24.55 -20.44
C LYS A 264 -29.15 23.31 -21.32
N LEU A 265 -28.49 22.28 -20.80
CA LEU A 265 -28.24 21.02 -21.50
C LEU A 265 -29.55 20.29 -21.81
N ILE A 266 -30.43 20.10 -20.82
CA ILE A 266 -31.71 19.41 -20.97
C ILE A 266 -32.57 20.10 -22.05
N ASN A 267 -32.69 21.43 -22.00
CA ASN A 267 -33.52 22.17 -22.95
C ASN A 267 -32.95 22.10 -24.37
N LYS A 268 -31.62 22.17 -24.52
CA LYS A 268 -30.96 22.00 -25.83
C LYS A 268 -31.14 20.59 -26.39
N LEU A 269 -30.95 19.54 -25.59
CA LEU A 269 -31.11 18.16 -26.05
C LEU A 269 -32.56 17.81 -26.43
N LYS A 270 -33.56 18.44 -25.79
CA LYS A 270 -34.96 18.36 -26.19
C LYS A 270 -35.23 18.93 -27.60
N GLU A 271 -34.48 19.93 -28.06
CA GLU A 271 -34.57 20.41 -29.46
C GLU A 271 -34.21 19.31 -30.47
N TYR A 272 -33.41 18.32 -30.06
CA TYR A 272 -32.98 17.18 -30.86
C TYR A 272 -33.73 15.88 -30.52
N ASN A 273 -34.81 15.96 -29.75
CA ASN A 273 -35.58 14.81 -29.25
C ASN A 273 -34.71 13.79 -28.47
N PHE A 274 -33.73 14.29 -27.71
CA PHE A 274 -32.88 13.48 -26.83
C PHE A 274 -33.16 13.81 -25.35
N GLU A 275 -33.44 12.81 -24.54
CA GLU A 275 -33.73 12.95 -23.11
C GLU A 275 -32.58 12.40 -22.26
N VAL A 276 -32.33 13.01 -21.10
CA VAL A 276 -31.29 12.58 -20.14
C VAL A 276 -31.98 12.25 -18.80
N PRO A 277 -31.89 11.00 -18.31
CA PRO A 277 -32.51 10.60 -17.04
C PRO A 277 -31.81 11.24 -15.83
N GLU A 278 -32.59 11.47 -14.75
CA GLU A 278 -32.07 11.97 -13.47
C GLU A 278 -31.06 10.98 -12.90
N VAL A 279 -30.01 11.48 -12.20
CA VAL A 279 -28.84 10.67 -11.81
C VAL A 279 -29.19 9.39 -11.03
N HIS A 280 -30.24 9.37 -10.21
CA HIS A 280 -30.70 8.19 -9.47
C HIS A 280 -31.38 7.17 -10.39
N GLU A 281 -32.28 7.63 -11.27
CA GLU A 281 -32.95 6.79 -12.27
C GLU A 281 -31.91 6.15 -13.20
N ALA A 282 -30.98 6.96 -13.69
CA ALA A 282 -29.91 6.57 -14.59
C ALA A 282 -29.01 5.47 -13.98
N LEU A 283 -28.65 5.61 -12.70
CA LEU A 283 -27.85 4.62 -11.97
C LEU A 283 -28.60 3.31 -11.68
N VAL A 284 -29.93 3.34 -11.57
CA VAL A 284 -30.78 2.13 -11.44
C VAL A 284 -30.98 1.43 -12.79
N LEU A 285 -30.97 2.18 -13.90
CA LEU A 285 -31.09 1.63 -15.25
C LEU A 285 -29.82 0.92 -15.75
N LEU A 286 -28.63 1.38 -15.32
CA LEU A 286 -27.35 0.72 -15.67
C LEU A 286 -27.33 -0.81 -15.42
N PRO A 287 -27.59 -1.33 -14.20
CA PRO A 287 -27.54 -2.77 -13.92
C PRO A 287 -28.75 -3.57 -14.44
N THR A 288 -29.84 -2.90 -14.84
CA THR A 288 -31.11 -3.58 -15.18
C THR A 288 -31.36 -3.74 -16.68
N ASN A 289 -30.60 -3.06 -17.54
CA ASN A 289 -30.80 -3.09 -18.99
C ASN A 289 -30.25 -4.37 -19.66
N PRO A 290 -31.08 -5.23 -20.29
CA PRO A 290 -30.68 -6.57 -20.73
C PRO A 290 -29.66 -6.59 -21.88
N TYR A 291 -29.49 -5.48 -22.61
CA TYR A 291 -28.44 -5.38 -23.64
C TYR A 291 -27.01 -5.34 -23.07
N TYR A 292 -26.85 -5.06 -21.77
CA TYR A 292 -25.56 -4.77 -21.14
C TYR A 292 -25.07 -5.88 -20.19
N CYS A 293 -25.91 -6.89 -19.91
CA CYS A 293 -25.54 -8.07 -19.12
C CYS A 293 -24.69 -9.09 -19.93
N ASN A 294 -23.78 -8.61 -20.78
CA ASN A 294 -22.89 -9.42 -21.60
C ASN A 294 -21.50 -9.62 -20.95
N CYS A 295 -21.35 -9.20 -19.69
CA CYS A 295 -20.18 -9.53 -18.85
C CYS A 295 -20.13 -11.04 -18.59
N SER A 296 -19.34 -11.75 -19.40
CA SER A 296 -19.11 -13.21 -19.32
C SER A 296 -18.25 -13.64 -18.11
N VAL A 297 -18.50 -13.05 -16.94
CA VAL A 297 -17.70 -13.16 -15.71
C VAL A 297 -18.53 -13.67 -14.52
N TYR A 298 -19.85 -13.80 -14.67
CA TYR A 298 -20.69 -14.48 -13.69
C TYR A 298 -20.76 -16.00 -13.95
N PRO A 299 -20.56 -16.85 -12.92
CA PRO A 299 -20.89 -18.28 -13.00
C PRO A 299 -22.38 -18.47 -13.34
N LYS A 300 -22.71 -19.49 -14.14
CA LYS A 300 -24.08 -19.69 -14.68
C LYS A 300 -25.09 -20.26 -13.66
N ASP A 301 -24.69 -20.37 -12.39
CA ASP A 301 -25.32 -21.25 -11.40
C ASP A 301 -26.04 -20.47 -10.27
N GLN A 302 -26.68 -19.34 -10.62
CA GLN A 302 -27.71 -18.71 -9.77
C GLN A 302 -29.00 -18.45 -10.59
N PRO A 303 -30.19 -18.67 -10.00
CA PRO A 303 -31.43 -18.80 -10.75
C PRO A 303 -31.97 -17.45 -11.25
N ALA A 304 -32.40 -17.43 -12.51
CA ALA A 304 -33.11 -16.29 -13.10
C ALA A 304 -34.54 -16.16 -12.55
N ILE A 305 -34.71 -15.34 -11.50
CA ILE A 305 -35.99 -14.95 -10.93
C ILE A 305 -36.02 -13.41 -10.85
N VAL A 306 -37.19 -12.81 -11.07
CA VAL A 306 -37.45 -11.37 -11.29
C VAL A 306 -37.10 -10.89 -12.71
N TRP A 307 -37.92 -11.29 -13.68
CA TRP A 307 -38.04 -10.59 -14.99
C TRP A 307 -39.50 -10.38 -15.44
N ALA A 308 -40.41 -10.27 -14.47
CA ALA A 308 -41.77 -9.80 -14.68
C ALA A 308 -42.34 -9.28 -13.35
N TYR A 309 -42.54 -7.96 -13.22
CA TYR A 309 -43.73 -7.33 -12.64
C TYR A 309 -43.66 -5.79 -12.78
N PHE A 310 -44.83 -5.15 -12.79
CA PHE A 310 -45.07 -3.70 -12.75
C PHE A 310 -44.47 -2.82 -13.86
N SER A 311 -45.17 -2.82 -14.98
CA SER A 311 -45.52 -1.55 -15.64
C SER A 311 -46.58 -0.79 -14.79
N THR A 312 -46.74 0.50 -15.06
CA THR A 312 -47.73 1.48 -14.53
C THR A 312 -47.49 2.09 -13.13
N HIS A 313 -47.34 3.42 -13.15
CA HIS A 313 -47.71 4.48 -12.17
C HIS A 313 -47.89 4.15 -10.67
N THR A 314 -47.21 4.94 -9.80
CA THR A 314 -47.86 5.86 -8.82
C THR A 314 -46.81 6.76 -8.14
N THR A 315 -47.19 7.99 -7.80
CA THR A 315 -46.37 9.03 -7.14
C THR A 315 -46.24 8.85 -5.61
N TYR A 316 -45.14 9.33 -5.01
CA TYR A 316 -45.04 9.58 -3.56
C TYR A 316 -44.46 10.97 -3.24
N GLN A 317 -44.83 11.52 -2.08
CA GLN A 317 -44.47 12.87 -1.62
C GLN A 317 -43.25 12.88 -0.68
N PRO A 318 -42.50 14.00 -0.57
CA PRO A 318 -41.36 14.15 0.33
C PRO A 318 -41.75 14.50 1.77
N LEU A 319 -40.84 14.25 2.71
CA LEU A 319 -40.89 14.74 4.10
C LEU A 319 -39.96 15.95 4.29
N LEU A 320 -40.33 16.83 5.23
CA LEU A 320 -39.63 18.10 5.51
C LEU A 320 -38.55 17.97 6.62
N PRO A 321 -37.50 18.81 6.60
CA PRO A 321 -36.37 18.73 7.53
C PRO A 321 -36.55 19.56 8.83
N LEU A 322 -35.68 19.31 9.81
CA LEU A 322 -35.45 20.16 10.98
C LEU A 322 -34.13 20.98 10.84
N PRO A 323 -34.01 22.15 11.50
CA PRO A 323 -32.97 23.14 11.17
C PRO A 323 -31.66 23.00 11.97
N LEU A 324 -30.56 23.44 11.35
CA LEU A 324 -29.26 23.69 11.99
C LEU A 324 -29.17 25.11 12.58
N ARG A 325 -28.20 25.33 13.48
CA ARG A 325 -27.73 26.66 13.91
C ARG A 325 -26.32 26.92 13.37
N SER A 326 -26.03 28.21 13.07
CA SER A 326 -24.76 28.69 12.53
C SER A 326 -23.81 29.19 13.62
N ALA A 327 -22.49 29.08 13.39
CA ALA A 327 -21.50 30.08 13.82
C ALA A 327 -20.21 30.03 12.97
N HIS A 328 -19.91 31.17 12.34
CA HIS A 328 -18.76 31.51 11.49
C HIS A 328 -17.35 31.27 12.09
N SER A 329 -16.33 31.11 11.23
CA SER A 329 -15.30 32.15 10.95
C SER A 329 -13.96 31.58 10.45
N GLU A 330 -13.29 32.27 9.52
CA GLU A 330 -11.91 31.99 9.09
C GLU A 330 -10.88 32.59 10.05
N ILE A 331 -9.72 31.93 10.23
CA ILE A 331 -8.48 32.54 10.72
C ILE A 331 -7.31 31.97 9.90
N ALA A 332 -6.42 32.83 9.42
CA ALA A 332 -5.21 32.41 8.72
C ALA A 332 -4.26 31.63 9.65
N LYS A 333 -3.67 30.52 9.17
CA LYS A 333 -2.71 29.72 9.95
C LYS A 333 -1.41 30.49 10.20
N MET A 334 -1.33 31.17 11.34
CA MET A 334 -0.04 31.39 12.01
C MET A 334 0.36 30.10 12.72
N VAL A 335 1.58 29.64 12.46
CA VAL A 335 2.19 28.49 13.16
C VAL A 335 2.72 29.00 14.51
N ALA A 336 2.33 28.34 15.60
CA ALA A 336 2.55 28.84 16.96
C ALA A 336 4.02 28.91 17.39
N ASP A 337 4.86 28.00 16.87
CA ASP A 337 6.31 27.98 17.11
C ASP A 337 7.05 27.50 15.84
N LEU A 338 8.22 28.10 15.58
CA LEU A 338 9.08 27.78 14.44
C LEU A 338 10.34 27.01 14.84
N THR A 339 10.57 26.78 16.14
CA THR A 339 11.81 26.19 16.69
C THR A 339 12.21 24.87 16.02
N TYR A 340 11.30 23.91 15.86
CA TYR A 340 11.61 22.63 15.20
C TYR A 340 11.83 22.76 13.69
N TYR A 341 11.07 23.63 13.02
CA TYR A 341 11.25 23.91 11.60
C TYR A 341 12.63 24.54 11.33
N ASN A 342 13.01 25.52 12.15
CA ASN A 342 14.32 26.15 12.14
C ASN A 342 15.45 25.16 12.50
N ALA A 343 15.25 24.27 13.47
CA ALA A 343 16.22 23.24 13.87
C ALA A 343 16.49 22.23 12.74
N LEU A 344 15.48 21.92 11.91
CA LEU A 344 15.65 21.12 10.69
C LEU A 344 16.03 21.97 9.46
N GLY A 345 16.12 23.30 9.56
CA GLY A 345 16.43 24.18 8.43
C GLY A 345 15.39 24.14 7.29
N VAL A 346 14.15 23.79 7.61
CA VAL A 346 13.02 23.70 6.66
C VAL A 346 11.93 24.72 7.03
N LYS A 347 11.01 24.98 6.10
CA LYS A 347 9.86 25.86 6.36
C LYS A 347 8.68 25.08 6.97
N PRO A 348 7.70 25.75 7.60
CA PRO A 348 6.49 25.09 8.10
C PRO A 348 5.67 24.37 7.03
N GLU A 349 5.80 24.76 5.75
CA GLU A 349 5.11 24.12 4.63
C GLU A 349 5.82 22.85 4.12
N ALA A 350 6.99 22.49 4.67
CA ALA A 350 7.81 21.39 4.16
C ALA A 350 7.08 20.04 4.19
N THR A 351 7.22 19.29 3.11
CA THR A 351 6.68 17.92 3.00
C THR A 351 7.37 16.98 3.98
N GLU A 352 6.71 15.85 4.31
CA GLU A 352 7.34 14.80 5.12
C GLU A 352 8.67 14.33 4.50
N LEU A 353 8.75 14.23 3.17
CA LEU A 353 9.98 13.86 2.46
C LEU A 353 11.09 14.91 2.65
N GLU A 354 10.77 16.20 2.62
CA GLU A 354 11.75 17.27 2.88
C GLU A 354 12.19 17.30 4.35
N ILE A 355 11.29 17.13 5.30
CA ILE A 355 11.60 16.99 6.74
C ILE A 355 12.51 15.77 6.98
N LYS A 356 12.20 14.63 6.35
CA LYS A 356 12.95 13.38 6.43
C LYS A 356 14.32 13.49 5.76
N LYS A 357 14.43 14.19 4.62
CA LYS A 357 15.72 14.53 3.97
C LYS A 357 16.55 15.50 4.80
N ALA A 358 15.94 16.55 5.35
CA ALA A 358 16.62 17.58 6.13
C ALA A 358 17.11 17.05 7.48
N TYR A 359 16.29 16.27 8.19
CA TYR A 359 16.70 15.51 9.36
C TYR A 359 17.86 14.59 9.04
N ARG A 360 17.76 13.74 8.00
CA ARG A 360 18.88 12.86 7.58
C ARG A 360 20.15 13.67 7.33
N LYS A 361 20.07 14.76 6.56
CA LYS A 361 21.21 15.64 6.26
C LYS A 361 21.84 16.25 7.51
N LEU A 362 21.02 16.81 8.41
CA LEU A 362 21.50 17.51 9.61
C LEU A 362 21.98 16.55 10.70
N ALA A 363 21.34 15.39 10.86
CA ALA A 363 21.82 14.32 11.74
C ALA A 363 23.19 13.78 11.29
N ILE A 364 23.50 13.78 9.98
CA ILE A 364 24.85 13.49 9.48
C ILE A 364 25.82 14.63 9.80
N ILE A 365 25.43 15.88 9.53
CA ILE A 365 26.30 17.07 9.70
C ILE A 365 26.66 17.30 11.16
N HIS A 366 25.70 17.17 12.07
CA HIS A 366 25.87 17.44 13.50
C HIS A 366 26.11 16.17 14.35
N HIS A 367 26.37 15.02 13.72
CA HIS A 367 26.72 13.79 14.44
C HIS A 367 27.96 14.03 15.32
N PRO A 368 27.96 13.65 16.62
CA PRO A 368 29.12 13.86 17.50
C PRO A 368 30.43 13.27 16.93
N ASP A 369 30.40 12.04 16.40
CA ASP A 369 31.55 11.38 15.76
C ASP A 369 32.15 12.12 14.54
N LYS A 370 31.39 13.01 13.90
CA LYS A 370 31.88 13.84 12.78
C LYS A 370 32.36 15.22 13.23
N ASN A 371 32.11 15.59 14.48
CA ASN A 371 32.51 16.86 15.09
C ASN A 371 33.22 16.63 16.45
N PRO A 372 34.22 15.72 16.55
CA PRO A 372 34.91 15.47 17.81
C PRO A 372 35.62 16.74 18.29
N GLY A 373 35.16 17.29 19.42
CA GLY A 373 35.63 18.58 19.96
C GLY A 373 34.66 19.76 19.82
N ASP A 374 33.51 19.62 19.15
CA ASP A 374 32.39 20.56 19.29
C ASP A 374 31.46 20.11 20.42
N GLU A 375 31.64 20.67 21.62
CA GLU A 375 30.78 20.42 22.79
C GLU A 375 29.28 20.67 22.49
N THR A 376 28.97 21.53 21.51
CA THR A 376 27.59 21.83 21.12
C THR A 376 27.02 20.86 20.08
N ALA A 377 27.81 19.93 19.52
CA ALA A 377 27.34 18.96 18.53
C ALA A 377 26.30 17.99 19.11
N HIS A 378 26.50 17.52 20.35
CA HIS A 378 25.55 16.62 21.02
C HIS A 378 24.18 17.31 21.21
N ALA A 379 24.16 18.54 21.72
CA ALA A 379 22.94 19.33 21.90
C ALA A 379 22.23 19.64 20.56
N LYS A 380 22.98 19.97 19.51
CA LYS A 380 22.43 20.15 18.15
C LYS A 380 21.78 18.86 17.66
N PHE A 381 22.47 17.72 17.76
CA PHE A 381 21.99 16.42 17.33
C PHE A 381 20.70 16.01 18.06
N GLN A 382 20.64 16.23 19.38
CA GLN A 382 19.45 15.98 20.19
C GLN A 382 18.26 16.86 19.76
N ALA A 383 18.47 18.17 19.55
CA ALA A 383 17.43 19.09 19.06
C ALA A 383 16.93 18.74 17.64
N ILE A 384 17.82 18.25 16.77
CA ILE A 384 17.49 17.75 15.42
C ILE A 384 16.65 16.46 15.50
N GLY A 385 16.94 15.57 16.46
CA GLY A 385 16.15 14.37 16.74
C GLY A 385 14.75 14.68 17.27
N GLU A 386 14.66 15.54 18.28
CA GLU A 386 13.40 16.04 18.87
C GLU A 386 12.52 16.71 17.81
N ALA A 387 13.10 17.60 17.01
CA ALA A 387 12.41 18.27 15.91
C ALA A 387 11.89 17.28 14.86
N TYR A 388 12.65 16.25 14.51
CA TYR A 388 12.17 15.21 13.58
C TYR A 388 11.06 14.36 14.18
N GLN A 389 11.19 13.91 15.44
CA GLN A 389 10.16 13.08 16.10
C GLN A 389 8.79 13.78 16.12
N VAL A 390 8.77 15.09 16.36
CA VAL A 390 7.53 15.90 16.34
C VAL A 390 7.09 16.19 14.90
N LEU A 391 7.98 16.58 13.98
CA LEU A 391 7.60 17.00 12.63
C LEU A 391 7.38 15.87 11.63
N SER A 392 7.86 14.65 11.89
CA SER A 392 7.59 13.46 11.04
C SER A 392 6.27 12.78 11.39
N ASN A 393 5.79 12.90 12.62
CA ASN A 393 4.48 12.38 13.02
C ASN A 393 3.40 13.43 12.68
N PRO A 394 2.39 13.11 11.83
CA PRO A 394 1.40 14.09 11.39
C PRO A 394 0.54 14.71 12.50
N ASP A 395 0.35 14.02 13.63
CA ASP A 395 -0.48 14.51 14.74
C ASP A 395 0.33 15.29 15.79
N LEU A 396 1.56 14.87 16.10
CA LEU A 396 2.48 15.68 16.90
C LEU A 396 2.81 17.01 16.19
N ARG A 397 3.06 16.98 14.87
CA ARG A 397 3.23 18.18 14.04
C ARG A 397 1.99 19.09 14.09
N ARG A 398 0.78 18.53 13.99
CA ARG A 398 -0.48 19.31 14.11
C ARG A 398 -0.67 19.93 15.50
N SER A 399 -0.25 19.26 16.58
CA SER A 399 -0.27 19.84 17.92
C SER A 399 0.75 20.99 18.02
N TYR A 400 1.96 20.76 17.52
CA TYR A 400 3.05 21.74 17.51
C TYR A 400 2.69 23.00 16.72
N ASP A 401 2.14 22.84 15.51
CA ASP A 401 1.72 23.95 14.65
C ASP A 401 0.67 24.85 15.32
N LYS A 402 -0.18 24.27 16.17
CA LYS A 402 -1.33 24.94 16.79
C LYS A 402 -1.05 25.50 18.18
N PHE A 403 -0.15 24.86 18.94
CA PHE A 403 0.02 25.12 20.37
C PHE A 403 1.50 25.30 20.81
N GLY A 404 2.46 25.14 19.91
CA GLY A 404 3.89 25.30 20.19
C GLY A 404 4.52 24.12 20.94
N LYS A 405 5.80 24.28 21.32
CA LYS A 405 6.61 23.21 21.93
C LYS A 405 6.00 22.61 23.21
N ASP A 406 5.42 23.44 24.06
CA ASP A 406 4.92 23.05 25.39
C ASP A 406 3.70 22.11 25.36
N HIS A 407 3.05 21.97 24.20
CA HIS A 407 1.86 21.14 23.99
C HIS A 407 2.05 20.08 22.89
N ALA A 408 3.29 19.85 22.47
CA ALA A 408 3.66 18.84 21.47
C ALA A 408 4.86 17.99 21.92
N GLN A 409 5.01 17.83 23.24
CA GLN A 409 5.95 16.86 23.79
C GLN A 409 5.42 15.44 23.52
N PRO A 410 6.25 14.50 23.00
CA PRO A 410 5.89 13.10 22.98
C PRO A 410 5.73 12.60 24.43
N SER A 411 4.72 11.77 24.67
CA SER A 411 4.46 11.18 25.99
C SER A 411 5.49 10.09 26.28
N GLU A 412 6.62 10.53 26.84
CA GLU A 412 7.85 9.74 27.02
C GLU A 412 8.46 9.22 25.69
N GLY A 413 9.42 8.31 25.78
CA GLY A 413 10.26 7.89 24.66
C GLY A 413 9.55 7.09 23.54
N PHE A 414 10.33 6.78 22.50
CA PHE A 414 9.95 5.96 21.33
C PHE A 414 8.88 4.89 21.62
N THR A 415 7.65 5.14 21.18
CA THR A 415 6.45 4.46 21.70
C THR A 415 6.18 3.07 21.10
N ASP A 416 6.82 2.72 19.98
CA ASP A 416 6.98 1.33 19.52
C ASP A 416 8.31 1.13 18.75
N PRO A 417 9.25 0.32 19.28
CA PRO A 417 10.45 -0.09 18.54
C PRO A 417 10.17 -0.84 17.23
N ALA A 418 9.02 -1.53 17.10
CA ALA A 418 8.67 -2.29 15.89
C ALA A 418 8.15 -1.39 14.76
N GLU A 419 7.30 -0.40 15.04
CA GLU A 419 6.85 0.61 14.06
C GLU A 419 8.03 1.43 13.51
N PHE A 420 8.93 1.89 14.40
CA PHE A 420 10.18 2.56 14.03
C PHE A 420 11.04 1.68 13.11
N PHE A 421 11.15 0.39 13.42
CA PHE A 421 11.89 -0.57 12.60
C PHE A 421 11.25 -0.80 11.23
N GLY A 422 9.91 -0.92 11.15
CA GLY A 422 9.18 -1.02 9.88
C GLY A 422 9.44 0.18 8.97
N THR A 423 9.41 1.39 9.54
CA THR A 423 9.70 2.65 8.83
C THR A 423 11.16 2.74 8.36
N ILE A 424 12.09 2.09 9.05
CA ILE A 424 13.51 2.08 8.70
C ILE A 424 13.86 1.05 7.62
N PHE A 425 13.24 -0.14 7.63
CA PHE A 425 13.65 -1.27 6.78
C PHE A 425 12.77 -1.46 5.52
N GLY A 426 12.21 -0.36 5.00
CA GLY A 426 11.51 -0.33 3.70
C GLY A 426 10.05 -0.77 3.74
N GLY A 427 9.37 -0.56 4.87
CA GLY A 427 8.02 -1.06 5.17
C GLY A 427 7.03 -1.05 4.00
N ASP A 428 6.54 0.12 3.60
CA ASP A 428 5.33 0.24 2.75
C ASP A 428 5.55 -0.16 1.29
N ALA A 429 6.64 0.32 0.67
CA ALA A 429 6.88 0.12 -0.77
C ALA A 429 7.05 -1.37 -1.15
N PHE A 430 7.51 -2.19 -0.21
CA PHE A 430 7.77 -3.62 -0.42
C PHE A 430 6.63 -4.55 0.04
N VAL A 431 5.53 -4.05 0.63
CA VAL A 431 4.41 -4.88 1.13
C VAL A 431 3.84 -5.80 0.04
N ASP A 432 3.75 -5.35 -1.20
CA ASP A 432 3.24 -6.13 -2.33
C ASP A 432 4.16 -7.27 -2.81
N LEU A 433 5.44 -7.24 -2.40
CA LEU A 433 6.46 -8.22 -2.76
C LEU A 433 6.78 -9.21 -1.63
N ILE A 434 6.84 -8.72 -0.37
CA ILE A 434 7.30 -9.50 0.79
C ILE A 434 6.33 -9.46 1.99
N GLY A 435 5.38 -8.52 2.03
CA GLY A 435 4.56 -8.22 3.21
C GLY A 435 5.38 -7.66 4.39
N GLU A 436 4.67 -7.17 5.41
CA GLU A 436 5.24 -6.58 6.63
C GLU A 436 6.31 -7.47 7.29
N ILE A 437 7.45 -6.87 7.67
CA ILE A 437 8.56 -7.56 8.35
C ILE A 437 8.17 -7.78 9.82
N SER A 438 7.99 -9.03 10.26
CA SER A 438 7.48 -9.32 11.60
C SER A 438 8.56 -9.46 12.68
N LEU A 439 9.83 -9.66 12.31
CA LEU A 439 10.90 -10.05 13.24
C LEU A 439 10.97 -9.24 14.55
N MET A 440 10.97 -7.90 14.50
CA MET A 440 11.14 -7.10 15.73
C MET A 440 9.90 -7.15 16.62
N LYS A 441 8.71 -7.04 16.03
CA LYS A 441 7.43 -7.27 16.73
C LYS A 441 7.38 -8.65 17.39
N ASP A 442 7.90 -9.65 16.69
CA ASP A 442 8.02 -11.03 17.19
C ASP A 442 9.05 -11.20 18.31
N LEU A 443 10.15 -10.44 18.28
CA LEU A 443 11.15 -10.43 19.34
C LEU A 443 10.63 -9.71 20.59
N THR A 444 10.06 -8.50 20.47
CA THR A 444 9.47 -7.75 21.58
C THR A 444 8.39 -8.57 22.27
N LYS A 445 7.34 -9.00 21.54
CA LYS A 445 6.24 -9.81 22.13
C LYS A 445 6.72 -11.14 22.72
N THR A 446 7.83 -11.72 22.23
CA THR A 446 8.43 -12.89 22.90
C THR A 446 9.12 -12.48 24.20
N MET A 447 9.90 -11.39 24.21
CA MET A 447 10.57 -10.89 25.41
C MET A 447 9.56 -10.51 26.49
N ASP A 448 8.51 -9.75 26.16
CA ASP A 448 7.45 -9.31 27.06
C ASP A 448 6.82 -10.49 27.83
N ILE A 449 6.47 -11.57 27.12
CA ILE A 449 5.91 -12.81 27.70
C ILE A 449 6.93 -13.53 28.61
N THR A 450 8.23 -13.42 28.34
CA THR A 450 9.27 -14.06 29.16
C THR A 450 9.71 -13.23 30.38
N MET A 451 9.48 -11.92 30.38
CA MET A 451 9.98 -10.97 31.40
C MET A 451 8.90 -10.54 32.41
N THR A 452 7.65 -10.97 32.23
CA THR A 452 6.46 -10.46 32.96
C THR A 452 6.45 -10.74 34.47
N GLU A 453 7.30 -11.63 34.98
CA GLU A 453 7.34 -12.05 36.39
C GLU A 453 8.49 -11.42 37.20
N GLU A 454 9.27 -10.45 36.66
CA GLU A 454 10.29 -9.73 37.45
C GLU A 454 9.69 -8.61 38.34
N ALA A 455 8.43 -8.20 38.13
CA ALA A 455 7.78 -7.10 38.83
C ALA A 455 6.93 -7.52 40.06
N GLU A 456 6.53 -8.79 40.19
CA GLU A 456 5.72 -9.28 41.33
C GLU A 456 6.57 -9.98 42.42
N GLY A 457 7.88 -9.67 42.47
CA GLY A 457 8.86 -10.31 43.36
C GLY A 457 9.12 -9.61 44.70
N GLU A 458 9.01 -8.27 44.76
CA GLU A 458 9.33 -7.46 45.95
C GLU A 458 8.42 -6.22 46.03
N ASP A 459 7.24 -6.34 46.67
CA ASP A 459 6.55 -5.17 47.26
C ASP A 459 5.58 -5.58 48.39
N GLY A 460 6.14 -6.24 49.40
CA GLY A 460 5.41 -6.93 50.46
C GLY A 460 5.05 -6.09 51.71
N GLU A 461 5.43 -4.81 51.79
CA GLU A 461 5.14 -3.99 52.99
C GLU A 461 5.28 -2.47 52.76
N HIS A 462 4.18 -1.75 52.47
CA HIS A 462 3.88 -0.40 53.02
C HIS A 462 2.53 0.18 52.52
N ALA A 463 1.43 -0.07 53.25
CA ALA A 463 0.12 0.49 52.95
C ALA A 463 -0.64 0.99 54.20
N ALA A 464 0.00 1.80 55.05
CA ALA A 464 -0.64 2.35 56.27
C ALA A 464 0.00 3.65 56.82
N ALA A 465 -0.45 4.82 56.36
CA ALA A 465 -0.34 6.08 57.13
C ALA A 465 -1.29 7.20 56.64
N ALA A 466 -1.85 7.94 57.60
CA ALA A 466 -2.33 9.33 57.53
C ALA A 466 -3.16 9.83 56.31
N GLY A 467 -4.42 10.19 56.58
CA GLY A 467 -5.14 11.25 55.86
C GLY A 467 -5.95 12.10 56.85
N ALA A 468 -6.24 13.38 56.52
CA ALA A 468 -7.32 14.20 57.10
C ALA A 468 -7.34 15.64 56.53
N SER A 469 -8.53 16.28 56.59
CA SER A 469 -8.74 17.75 56.54
C SER A 469 -8.49 18.46 55.19
N SER A 470 -9.33 19.39 54.69
CA SER A 470 -10.70 19.82 55.04
C SER A 470 -11.37 20.49 53.82
N GLY A 471 -12.68 20.76 53.85
CA GLY A 471 -13.42 21.35 52.72
C GLY A 471 -14.60 22.24 53.10
N LYS A 472 -15.28 22.80 52.07
CA LYS A 472 -16.53 23.60 52.05
C LYS A 472 -16.95 23.78 50.57
N ALA A 473 -18.20 24.02 50.16
CA ALA A 473 -19.53 23.77 50.72
C ALA A 473 -20.58 23.94 49.58
N SER A 474 -21.78 23.36 49.73
CA SER A 474 -22.94 23.53 48.79
C SER A 474 -23.98 24.51 49.38
N PRO A 475 -25.03 24.94 48.65
CA PRO A 475 -26.31 24.19 48.71
C PRO A 475 -27.19 24.23 47.43
N GLY A 476 -28.13 23.27 47.30
CA GLY A 476 -29.15 23.26 46.23
C GLY A 476 -30.13 22.06 46.28
N GLU A 477 -31.23 22.23 47.00
CA GLU A 477 -32.42 21.37 47.22
C GLU A 477 -33.07 20.71 45.96
N LYS A 478 -33.96 19.69 45.99
CA LYS A 478 -34.61 18.89 47.06
C LYS A 478 -35.30 17.61 46.49
N ALA A 479 -35.63 16.65 47.37
CA ALA A 479 -36.75 15.67 47.30
C ALA A 479 -36.73 14.59 46.17
N SER A 480 -37.27 13.36 46.34
CA SER A 480 -37.76 12.62 47.53
C SER A 480 -38.09 11.14 47.19
N THR A 481 -37.96 10.22 48.16
CA THR A 481 -38.78 8.97 48.39
C THR A 481 -38.97 7.95 47.24
N ASP A 482 -38.90 6.62 47.42
CA ASP A 482 -38.81 5.79 48.65
C ASP A 482 -38.15 4.41 48.40
N GLU A 483 -38.06 3.58 49.45
CA GLU A 483 -37.19 2.38 49.55
C GLU A 483 -37.79 1.02 49.10
N LYS A 484 -36.90 0.10 48.66
CA LYS A 484 -36.71 -1.35 49.03
C LYS A 484 -37.95 -2.31 48.97
N THR A 485 -37.82 -3.63 48.78
CA THR A 485 -36.91 -4.64 49.40
C THR A 485 -36.58 -5.82 48.46
N ALA A 486 -35.81 -6.83 48.94
CA ALA A 486 -35.24 -7.94 48.17
C ALA A 486 -35.29 -9.30 48.90
N SER A 487 -34.81 -10.39 48.24
CA SER A 487 -34.76 -11.83 48.66
C SER A 487 -36.12 -12.57 48.67
N SER A 488 -36.35 -13.81 48.18
CA SER A 488 -35.60 -15.10 48.00
C SER A 488 -35.69 -16.08 49.20
N PRO A 489 -35.64 -17.44 49.04
CA PRO A 489 -35.85 -18.31 47.85
C PRO A 489 -36.95 -19.45 47.96
N PRO A 490 -36.72 -20.81 48.09
CA PRO A 490 -37.45 -21.88 47.34
C PRO A 490 -38.13 -22.97 48.26
N PRO A 491 -38.39 -24.29 47.95
CA PRO A 491 -38.29 -25.12 46.71
C PRO A 491 -39.37 -26.25 46.42
N ALA A 492 -39.32 -26.83 45.19
CA ALA A 492 -39.50 -28.26 44.79
C ALA A 492 -40.86 -29.05 44.78
N ALA A 493 -40.87 -30.12 43.94
CA ALA A 493 -41.84 -31.23 43.71
C ALA A 493 -43.14 -30.92 42.91
N SER A 494 -43.75 -31.83 42.12
CA SER A 494 -43.62 -33.31 41.95
C SER A 494 -43.72 -33.82 40.48
N ALA A 495 -43.51 -35.13 40.24
CA ALA A 495 -43.64 -35.84 38.93
C ALA A 495 -45.08 -36.41 38.70
N ALA A 496 -45.48 -37.09 37.61
CA ALA A 496 -44.85 -37.70 36.41
C ALA A 496 -45.86 -37.74 35.20
N ASP A 497 -45.79 -38.47 34.08
CA ASP A 497 -44.93 -39.59 33.61
C ASP A 497 -44.94 -39.85 32.05
N VAL A 498 -44.14 -40.84 31.61
CA VAL A 498 -43.94 -41.54 30.29
C VAL A 498 -44.96 -41.44 29.12
N THR A 499 -44.46 -41.10 27.91
CA THR A 499 -44.43 -41.97 26.68
C THR A 499 -43.60 -41.35 25.52
N ASP A 500 -42.84 -42.17 24.77
CA ASP A 500 -41.95 -41.75 23.66
C ASP A 500 -42.61 -41.74 22.26
N PRO A 501 -42.05 -40.97 21.30
CA PRO A 501 -41.96 -41.45 19.92
C PRO A 501 -40.59 -41.25 19.24
N VAL A 502 -40.07 -42.38 18.74
CA VAL A 502 -39.22 -42.63 17.53
C VAL A 502 -38.57 -41.43 16.81
N ALA A 503 -37.27 -41.55 16.52
CA ALA A 503 -36.53 -40.70 15.57
C ALA A 503 -36.23 -41.43 14.24
N ASP A 504 -36.26 -40.69 13.12
CA ASP A 504 -36.14 -41.22 11.75
C ASP A 504 -34.70 -41.61 11.31
N LYS A 505 -34.62 -42.52 10.33
CA LYS A 505 -33.37 -42.92 9.66
C LYS A 505 -33.20 -42.30 8.28
N ALA A 506 -31.98 -41.86 7.95
CA ALA A 506 -31.62 -41.39 6.61
C ALA A 506 -31.33 -42.54 5.63
N TYR A 507 -31.63 -42.31 4.35
CA TYR A 507 -31.36 -43.22 3.22
C TYR A 507 -30.70 -42.45 2.07
N ALA A 508 -29.93 -43.15 1.24
CA ALA A 508 -29.37 -42.62 -0.01
C ALA A 508 -29.90 -43.41 -1.22
N THR A 509 -29.98 -42.76 -2.39
CA THR A 509 -30.59 -43.29 -3.62
C THR A 509 -29.59 -43.33 -4.77
N ASP A 510 -29.54 -44.44 -5.52
CA ASP A 510 -28.73 -44.56 -6.74
C ASP A 510 -29.35 -43.76 -7.92
N PRO A 511 -28.63 -42.81 -8.55
CA PRO A 511 -29.19 -41.94 -9.59
C PRO A 511 -29.50 -42.61 -10.94
N VAL A 512 -29.06 -43.86 -11.17
CA VAL A 512 -29.20 -44.56 -12.46
C VAL A 512 -30.21 -45.71 -12.38
N THR A 513 -30.41 -46.28 -11.19
CA THR A 513 -31.27 -47.46 -10.95
C THR A 513 -32.38 -47.22 -9.92
N GLY A 514 -32.40 -46.07 -9.24
CA GLY A 514 -33.55 -45.60 -8.45
C GLY A 514 -33.82 -46.38 -7.15
N LYS A 515 -32.88 -47.20 -6.67
CA LYS A 515 -33.01 -47.95 -5.41
C LYS A 515 -32.36 -47.21 -4.24
N THR A 516 -32.99 -47.33 -3.07
CA THR A 516 -32.55 -46.73 -1.81
C THR A 516 -31.89 -47.75 -0.87
N TYR A 517 -30.88 -47.30 -0.12
CA TYR A 517 -30.19 -48.08 0.91
C TYR A 517 -29.87 -47.21 2.15
N PRO A 518 -29.89 -47.76 3.38
CA PRO A 518 -29.53 -47.06 4.60
C PRO A 518 -28.00 -46.98 4.79
N ILE A 519 -27.54 -46.08 5.68
CA ILE A 519 -26.13 -45.88 6.01
C ILE A 519 -25.93 -46.01 7.53
N ASP A 520 -25.05 -46.92 7.96
CA ASP A 520 -24.66 -47.09 9.37
C ASP A 520 -23.21 -46.60 9.62
N PRO A 521 -22.91 -45.96 10.77
CA PRO A 521 -21.57 -45.46 11.10
C PRO A 521 -20.68 -46.54 11.74
N ILE A 522 -19.51 -46.79 11.16
CA ILE A 522 -18.54 -47.77 11.67
C ILE A 522 -17.72 -47.19 12.83
N THR A 523 -17.65 -47.93 13.94
CA THR A 523 -16.65 -47.77 15.01
C THR A 523 -16.11 -49.14 15.39
N GLU A 524 -14.81 -49.23 15.69
CA GLU A 524 -14.19 -50.48 16.15
C GLU A 524 -13.41 -50.28 17.47
N LYS A 525 -13.36 -51.35 18.28
CA LYS A 525 -12.59 -51.46 19.51
C LYS A 525 -11.81 -52.79 19.54
N PRO A 526 -10.71 -52.89 20.31
CA PRO A 526 -9.67 -53.88 20.06
C PRO A 526 -9.88 -55.22 20.79
N LEU A 527 -9.16 -56.25 20.32
CA LEU A 527 -8.87 -57.50 21.02
C LEU A 527 -7.40 -57.92 20.81
N SER A 528 -6.89 -58.83 21.64
CA SER A 528 -5.45 -58.96 21.92
C SER A 528 -4.92 -60.40 21.89
N ASN A 529 -3.68 -60.61 21.40
CA ASN A 529 -2.60 -61.20 22.22
C ASN A 529 -1.21 -61.30 21.53
N SER A 530 -0.17 -61.25 22.39
CA SER A 530 1.23 -61.73 22.29
C SER A 530 1.73 -62.41 20.99
N THR A 531 2.94 -62.15 20.49
CA THR A 531 4.25 -62.39 21.18
C THR A 531 5.47 -61.67 20.54
N SER A 532 6.53 -61.48 21.34
CA SER A 532 7.97 -61.29 20.98
C SER A 532 8.44 -60.16 20.02
N THR A 533 9.28 -59.28 20.58
CA THR A 533 10.18 -58.28 19.95
C THR A 533 11.56 -58.89 19.53
N PRO A 534 12.53 -58.16 18.90
CA PRO A 534 12.59 -56.72 18.59
C PRO A 534 12.99 -56.28 17.15
N ALA A 535 12.39 -55.15 16.75
CA ALA A 535 12.95 -53.99 16.01
C ALA A 535 13.99 -54.14 14.87
N SER A 536 13.66 -53.56 13.70
CA SER A 536 14.42 -52.44 13.12
C SER A 536 13.63 -51.66 12.04
N GLY A 537 13.73 -50.33 12.04
CA GLY A 537 13.65 -49.48 10.84
C GLY A 537 12.27 -49.07 10.27
N THR A 538 11.72 -47.94 10.73
CA THR A 538 10.77 -47.12 9.93
C THR A 538 11.16 -45.64 10.01
N SER A 539 11.20 -44.95 8.86
CA SER A 539 11.60 -43.54 8.74
C SER A 539 10.43 -42.57 8.88
N THR A 540 10.59 -41.52 9.70
CA THR A 540 9.65 -40.38 9.73
C THR A 540 10.04 -39.29 8.69
N PRO A 541 9.06 -38.56 8.11
CA PRO A 541 9.36 -37.47 7.18
C PRO A 541 9.92 -36.25 7.93
N ARG A 542 11.16 -35.83 7.62
CA ARG A 542 11.73 -34.59 8.16
C ARG A 542 11.21 -33.37 7.41
N GLY A 543 10.44 -32.53 8.12
CA GLY A 543 10.24 -31.12 7.76
C GLY A 543 11.57 -30.35 7.77
N ILE A 544 11.62 -29.22 7.08
CA ILE A 544 12.82 -28.38 7.00
C ILE A 544 12.88 -27.48 8.26
N PRO A 545 14.01 -27.40 8.99
CA PRO A 545 14.09 -26.56 10.18
C PRO A 545 14.11 -25.06 9.83
N THR A 546 13.10 -24.32 10.28
CA THR A 546 13.01 -22.86 10.19
C THR A 546 12.78 -22.26 11.57
N ARG A 547 13.84 -22.06 12.34
CA ARG A 547 13.77 -21.44 13.68
C ARG A 547 15.12 -20.79 14.06
N PRO A 548 15.11 -19.51 14.42
CA PRO A 548 15.99 -18.97 15.44
C PRO A 548 15.15 -18.48 16.63
N ALA A 549 14.50 -19.42 17.31
CA ALA A 549 13.85 -19.20 18.60
C ALA A 549 14.12 -20.44 19.46
N ILE A 550 15.04 -20.28 20.44
CA ILE A 550 15.50 -21.21 21.48
C ILE A 550 15.95 -22.61 20.97
N MET A 551 17.17 -23.01 21.33
CA MET A 551 17.69 -24.34 20.99
C MET A 551 16.75 -25.45 21.46
N SER A 552 16.51 -26.48 20.64
CA SER A 552 15.83 -27.68 21.12
C SER A 552 16.66 -28.31 22.24
N LYS A 553 16.02 -28.82 23.31
CA LYS A 553 16.72 -29.41 24.46
C LYS A 553 17.74 -30.48 24.01
N SER A 554 17.34 -31.34 23.08
CA SER A 554 18.17 -32.41 22.53
C SER A 554 19.40 -31.91 21.77
N ASP A 555 19.29 -30.81 21.00
CA ASP A 555 20.45 -30.27 20.28
C ASP A 555 21.42 -29.55 21.22
N SER A 556 20.90 -28.94 22.30
CA SER A 556 21.70 -28.34 23.37
C SER A 556 22.47 -29.39 24.18
N GLU A 557 21.82 -30.47 24.62
CA GLU A 557 22.48 -31.54 25.39
C GLU A 557 23.55 -32.26 24.54
N ALA A 558 23.25 -32.55 23.27
CA ALA A 558 24.21 -33.17 22.36
C ALA A 558 25.48 -32.32 22.08
N GLN A 559 25.39 -30.99 22.18
CA GLN A 559 26.55 -30.11 22.08
C GLN A 559 27.31 -29.95 23.40
N LEU A 560 26.63 -30.04 24.56
CA LEU A 560 27.25 -29.89 25.88
C LEU A 560 28.08 -31.11 26.28
N ASP A 561 27.61 -32.33 26.00
CA ASP A 561 28.41 -33.54 26.27
C ASP A 561 29.62 -33.68 25.31
N ALA A 562 29.53 -33.12 24.11
CA ALA A 562 30.67 -33.03 23.18
C ALA A 562 31.75 -32.02 23.61
N ALA A 563 31.46 -31.14 24.58
CA ALA A 563 32.34 -30.05 25.01
C ALA A 563 33.22 -30.37 26.24
N GLY A 564 33.07 -31.55 26.86
CA GLY A 564 33.93 -31.98 27.98
C GLY A 564 33.71 -31.23 29.30
N ILE A 565 32.51 -30.67 29.49
CA ILE A 565 32.12 -29.88 30.68
C ILE A 565 32.08 -30.76 31.93
N THR A 566 32.58 -30.26 33.07
CA THR A 566 32.66 -31.02 34.33
C THR A 566 31.28 -31.19 34.99
N GLU A 567 31.10 -32.26 35.78
CA GLU A 567 29.82 -32.53 36.44
C GLU A 567 29.46 -31.47 37.50
N GLU A 568 30.44 -30.80 38.11
CA GLU A 568 30.19 -29.66 39.02
C GLU A 568 29.64 -28.44 38.27
N GLU A 569 30.14 -28.17 37.06
CA GLU A 569 29.64 -27.10 36.19
C GLU A 569 28.25 -27.43 35.61
N LYS A 570 27.98 -28.72 35.34
CA LYS A 570 26.62 -29.20 35.03
C LYS A 570 25.67 -29.05 36.23
N GLU A 571 26.10 -29.32 37.46
CA GLU A 571 25.29 -29.14 38.67
C GLU A 571 25.03 -27.66 39.00
N LEU A 572 26.01 -26.77 38.83
CA LEU A 572 25.81 -25.33 38.92
C LEU A 572 24.75 -24.85 37.93
N ARG A 573 24.87 -25.21 36.65
CA ARG A 573 23.88 -24.86 35.61
C ARG A 573 22.51 -25.50 35.79
N LYS A 574 22.41 -26.67 36.45
CA LYS A 574 21.12 -27.25 36.89
C LYS A 574 20.48 -26.45 38.02
N LYS A 575 21.28 -25.84 38.93
CA LYS A 575 20.78 -24.98 40.01
C LYS A 575 20.31 -23.63 39.47
N GLU A 576 21.04 -23.03 38.52
CA GLU A 576 20.59 -21.84 37.77
C GLU A 576 19.27 -22.11 37.02
N LYS A 577 19.21 -23.20 36.24
CA LYS A 577 17.98 -23.62 35.53
C LYS A 577 16.80 -24.01 36.45
N LYS A 578 17.01 -24.13 37.77
CA LYS A 578 15.94 -24.28 38.78
C LYS A 578 15.43 -22.95 39.35
N LYS A 579 16.10 -21.82 39.08
CA LYS A 579 15.63 -20.47 39.44
C LYS A 579 15.00 -19.69 38.28
N GLY A 580 15.37 -19.97 37.03
CA GLY A 580 14.81 -19.29 35.85
C GLY A 580 14.23 -20.30 34.84
N GLY A 581 12.96 -20.63 34.96
CA GLY A 581 12.31 -21.61 34.07
C GLY A 581 10.83 -21.33 33.87
N LEU A 582 10.51 -20.71 32.73
CA LEU A 582 9.19 -20.23 32.28
C LEU A 582 7.98 -20.92 32.95
N SER A 583 7.04 -20.15 33.47
CA SER A 583 5.84 -20.67 34.15
C SER A 583 4.96 -21.51 33.20
N LYS A 584 3.98 -22.24 33.74
CA LYS A 584 3.07 -23.06 32.91
C LYS A 584 2.31 -22.16 31.92
N GLU A 585 1.86 -21.00 32.41
CA GLU A 585 1.09 -20.04 31.64
C GLU A 585 1.94 -19.38 30.55
N GLN A 586 3.16 -18.91 30.87
CA GLN A 586 4.09 -18.40 29.86
C GLN A 586 4.35 -19.40 28.73
N ARG A 587 4.44 -20.71 29.02
CA ARG A 587 4.61 -21.75 27.98
C ARG A 587 3.36 -21.95 27.12
N GLU A 588 2.17 -21.80 27.70
CA GLU A 588 0.91 -21.91 26.96
C GLU A 588 0.66 -20.66 26.12
N GLN A 589 0.93 -19.46 26.64
CA GLN A 589 0.93 -18.19 25.89
C GLN A 589 1.95 -18.21 24.73
N LEU A 590 3.19 -18.66 24.95
CA LEU A 590 4.18 -18.81 23.88
C LEU A 590 3.75 -19.83 22.83
N ALA A 591 3.14 -20.96 23.21
CA ALA A 591 2.65 -21.97 22.27
C ALA A 591 1.45 -21.48 21.44
N GLU A 592 0.55 -20.70 22.04
CA GLU A 592 -0.54 -20.03 21.34
C GLU A 592 -0.01 -18.95 20.39
N TYR A 593 0.96 -18.15 20.82
CA TYR A 593 1.58 -17.13 19.97
C TYR A 593 2.36 -17.76 18.79
N GLU A 594 3.07 -18.87 18.98
CA GLU A 594 3.69 -19.59 17.87
C GLU A 594 2.67 -20.12 16.85
N LYS A 595 1.49 -20.56 17.31
CA LYS A 595 0.37 -20.96 16.46
C LYS A 595 -0.26 -19.75 15.73
N GLU A 596 -0.42 -18.62 16.40
CA GLU A 596 -0.85 -17.34 15.82
C GLU A 596 0.09 -16.93 14.66
N ARG A 597 1.40 -16.92 14.90
CA ARG A 597 2.43 -16.57 13.90
C ARG A 597 2.44 -17.53 12.71
N ILE A 598 2.21 -18.82 12.91
CA ILE A 598 2.09 -19.81 11.81
C ILE A 598 0.89 -19.47 10.90
N ASN A 599 -0.26 -19.11 11.48
CA ASN A 599 -1.45 -18.72 10.73
C ASN A 599 -1.22 -17.41 9.95
N ILE A 600 -0.72 -16.35 10.62
CA ILE A 600 -0.40 -15.06 10.00
C ILE A 600 0.60 -15.24 8.84
N ARG A 601 1.64 -16.05 9.03
CA ARG A 601 2.60 -16.37 7.95
C ARG A 601 1.93 -17.07 6.78
N LYS A 602 1.02 -18.01 7.03
CA LYS A 602 0.29 -18.73 5.97
C LYS A 602 -0.61 -17.79 5.16
N GLU A 603 -1.34 -16.90 5.82
CA GLU A 603 -2.21 -15.90 5.17
C GLU A 603 -1.41 -14.87 4.36
N ARG A 604 -0.26 -14.42 4.89
CA ARG A 604 0.73 -13.60 4.17
C ARG A 604 1.25 -14.31 2.92
N VAL A 605 1.65 -15.58 3.03
CA VAL A 605 2.13 -16.39 1.89
C VAL A 605 1.04 -16.60 0.83
N GLU A 606 -0.19 -16.95 1.21
CA GLU A 606 -1.30 -17.10 0.27
C GLU A 606 -1.68 -15.79 -0.44
N THR A 607 -1.58 -14.65 0.26
CA THR A 607 -1.86 -13.33 -0.29
C THR A 607 -0.77 -12.89 -1.26
N LEU A 608 0.50 -13.07 -0.90
CA LEU A 608 1.64 -12.78 -1.77
C LEU A 608 1.72 -13.73 -2.97
N ALA A 609 1.29 -15.00 -2.84
CA ALA A 609 1.18 -15.92 -3.97
C ALA A 609 0.14 -15.45 -5.00
N LYS A 610 -1.01 -14.92 -4.56
CA LYS A 610 -2.01 -14.29 -5.43
C LYS A 610 -1.44 -13.06 -6.14
N LYS A 611 -0.79 -12.14 -5.39
CA LYS A 611 -0.12 -10.94 -5.96
C LYS A 611 1.00 -11.31 -6.95
N MET A 612 1.79 -12.35 -6.67
CA MET A 612 2.83 -12.85 -7.56
C MET A 612 2.24 -13.42 -8.86
N ILE A 613 1.16 -14.20 -8.78
CA ILE A 613 0.48 -14.75 -9.96
C ILE A 613 -0.12 -13.64 -10.82
N ASP A 614 -0.79 -12.65 -10.23
CA ASP A 614 -1.32 -11.49 -10.95
C ASP A 614 -0.20 -10.69 -11.63
N ARG A 615 0.88 -10.41 -10.91
CA ARG A 615 2.07 -9.71 -11.41
C ARG A 615 2.70 -10.36 -12.65
N ILE A 616 2.81 -11.69 -12.67
CA ILE A 616 3.36 -12.44 -13.82
C ILE A 616 2.32 -12.77 -14.90
N SER A 617 1.02 -12.62 -14.62
CA SER A 617 -0.08 -12.92 -15.57
C SER A 617 0.06 -12.17 -16.90
N VAL A 618 0.57 -10.93 -16.85
CA VAL A 618 0.88 -10.07 -18.00
C VAL A 618 1.77 -10.77 -19.04
N TRP A 619 2.61 -11.72 -18.60
CA TRP A 619 3.46 -12.54 -19.46
C TRP A 619 3.01 -14.00 -19.54
N THR A 620 2.43 -14.59 -18.48
CA THR A 620 2.00 -16.01 -18.53
C THR A 620 0.71 -16.22 -19.30
N GLU A 621 -0.21 -15.25 -19.35
CA GLU A 621 -1.52 -15.36 -20.02
C GLU A 621 -1.54 -14.79 -21.45
N THR A 622 -0.40 -14.31 -21.93
CA THR A 622 -0.20 -13.76 -23.27
C THR A 622 0.56 -14.73 -24.19
N ASP A 623 0.76 -14.32 -25.44
CA ASP A 623 1.46 -15.08 -26.49
C ASP A 623 2.97 -15.26 -26.24
N LYS A 624 3.53 -14.48 -25.28
CA LYS A 624 4.95 -14.44 -24.90
C LYS A 624 5.85 -13.92 -26.03
N GLY A 625 5.32 -13.08 -26.91
CA GLY A 625 6.05 -12.42 -27.99
C GLY A 625 7.25 -11.58 -27.50
N ASP A 626 8.15 -11.25 -28.43
CA ASP A 626 9.33 -10.43 -28.15
C ASP A 626 8.99 -9.03 -27.62
N ASP A 627 7.88 -8.46 -28.10
CA ASP A 627 7.32 -7.17 -27.70
C ASP A 627 6.66 -7.24 -26.32
N VAL A 628 5.82 -8.25 -26.07
CA VAL A 628 5.19 -8.49 -24.75
C VAL A 628 6.27 -8.80 -23.70
N THR A 629 7.30 -9.55 -24.05
CA THR A 629 8.45 -9.83 -23.20
C THR A 629 9.24 -8.55 -22.88
N LYS A 630 9.47 -7.66 -23.87
CA LYS A 630 10.08 -6.33 -23.63
C LYS A 630 9.21 -5.47 -22.73
N ALA A 631 7.90 -5.42 -22.94
CA ALA A 631 6.96 -4.66 -22.11
C ALA A 631 6.91 -5.16 -20.65
N PHE A 632 6.93 -6.47 -20.44
CA PHE A 632 7.01 -7.08 -19.10
C PHE A 632 8.34 -6.77 -18.40
N GLN A 633 9.47 -6.86 -19.12
CA GLN A 633 10.77 -6.45 -18.59
C GLN A 633 10.77 -4.96 -18.21
N GLU A 634 10.25 -4.08 -19.07
CA GLU A 634 10.26 -2.64 -18.83
C GLU A 634 9.37 -2.22 -17.66
N LYS A 635 8.18 -2.83 -17.52
CA LYS A 635 7.33 -2.69 -16.33
C LYS A 635 8.10 -3.09 -15.06
N THR A 636 8.91 -4.14 -15.12
CA THR A 636 9.73 -4.62 -13.99
C THR A 636 10.92 -3.67 -13.71
N ARG A 637 11.54 -3.07 -14.74
CA ARG A 637 12.60 -2.07 -14.55
C ARG A 637 12.08 -0.81 -13.87
N LEU A 638 10.95 -0.27 -14.34
CA LEU A 638 10.33 0.92 -13.75
C LEU A 638 9.92 0.71 -12.28
N GLU A 639 9.56 -0.52 -11.91
CA GLU A 639 9.35 -0.87 -10.49
C GLU A 639 10.68 -0.88 -9.70
N VAL A 640 11.75 -1.46 -10.26
CA VAL A 640 13.09 -1.45 -9.65
C VAL A 640 13.61 -0.04 -9.42
N GLU A 641 13.44 0.88 -10.37
CA GLU A 641 13.94 2.25 -10.24
C GLU A 641 13.25 3.03 -9.12
N ASN A 642 12.01 2.66 -8.74
CA ASN A 642 11.36 3.17 -7.53
C ASN A 642 11.90 2.44 -6.28
N LEU A 643 11.84 1.11 -6.26
CA LEU A 643 12.18 0.29 -5.09
C LEU A 643 13.65 0.37 -4.66
N LYS A 644 14.57 0.70 -5.56
CA LYS A 644 16.01 0.86 -5.24
C LYS A 644 16.28 2.08 -4.33
N MET A 645 15.37 3.05 -4.30
CA MET A 645 15.53 4.31 -3.56
C MET A 645 15.11 4.21 -2.09
N GLU A 646 14.49 3.10 -1.70
CA GLU A 646 14.17 2.81 -0.30
C GLU A 646 15.41 2.43 0.52
N SER A 647 15.29 2.57 1.84
CA SER A 647 16.26 2.07 2.81
C SER A 647 16.48 0.56 2.61
N PHE A 648 17.72 0.13 2.39
CA PHE A 648 18.09 -1.25 2.02
C PHE A 648 17.42 -1.75 0.73
N GLY A 649 16.80 -0.89 -0.07
CA GLY A 649 16.00 -1.26 -1.25
C GLY A 649 16.77 -2.13 -2.25
N LEU A 650 18.02 -1.78 -2.57
CA LEU A 650 18.90 -2.64 -3.38
C LEU A 650 19.09 -4.04 -2.77
N ASP A 651 19.31 -4.11 -1.46
CA ASP A 651 19.68 -5.32 -0.74
C ASP A 651 18.46 -6.25 -0.53
N ILE A 652 17.25 -5.68 -0.49
CA ILE A 652 15.95 -6.38 -0.59
C ILE A 652 15.72 -6.89 -2.03
N LEU A 653 15.90 -6.03 -3.04
CA LEU A 653 15.76 -6.41 -4.47
C LEU A 653 16.71 -7.55 -4.85
N HIS A 654 17.97 -7.51 -4.40
CA HIS A 654 18.93 -8.59 -4.61
C HIS A 654 18.49 -9.89 -3.91
N ALA A 655 17.91 -9.80 -2.70
CA ALA A 655 17.37 -10.97 -1.99
C ALA A 655 16.14 -11.57 -2.70
N ILE A 656 15.26 -10.74 -3.27
CA ILE A 656 14.13 -11.16 -4.12
C ILE A 656 14.66 -11.86 -5.38
N GLY A 657 15.54 -11.20 -6.13
CA GLY A 657 16.11 -11.72 -7.37
C GLY A 657 16.83 -13.06 -7.18
N ALA A 658 17.70 -13.16 -6.17
CA ALA A 658 18.38 -14.41 -5.83
C ALA A 658 17.41 -15.54 -5.46
N THR A 659 16.33 -15.23 -4.73
CA THR A 659 15.32 -16.22 -4.33
C THR A 659 14.52 -16.73 -5.54
N TYR A 660 14.06 -15.83 -6.41
CA TYR A 660 13.33 -16.19 -7.63
C TYR A 660 14.20 -17.02 -8.57
N LEU A 661 15.45 -16.60 -8.82
CA LEU A 661 16.39 -17.33 -9.68
C LEU A 661 16.75 -18.71 -9.14
N SER A 662 16.88 -18.88 -7.82
CA SER A 662 17.07 -20.18 -7.18
C SER A 662 15.83 -21.08 -7.35
N LYS A 663 14.65 -20.61 -6.95
CA LYS A 663 13.39 -21.39 -6.96
C LYS A 663 12.93 -21.76 -8.37
N ALA A 664 12.80 -20.77 -9.25
CA ALA A 664 12.40 -20.99 -10.63
C ALA A 664 13.46 -21.79 -11.40
N GLY A 665 14.75 -21.49 -11.19
CA GLY A 665 15.86 -22.23 -11.76
C GLY A 665 15.87 -23.70 -11.33
N ALA A 666 15.50 -24.02 -10.10
CA ALA A 666 15.38 -25.41 -9.62
C ALA A 666 14.27 -26.18 -10.34
N LEU A 667 13.08 -25.58 -10.51
CA LEU A 667 11.99 -26.22 -11.26
C LEU A 667 12.35 -26.41 -12.74
N LEU A 668 12.88 -25.38 -13.41
CA LEU A 668 13.28 -25.46 -14.82
C LEU A 668 14.39 -26.48 -15.08
N LYS A 669 15.35 -26.63 -14.15
CA LYS A 669 16.38 -27.68 -14.23
C LYS A 669 15.84 -29.08 -13.97
N SER A 670 14.81 -29.23 -13.12
CA SER A 670 14.22 -30.53 -12.79
C SER A 670 13.66 -31.27 -14.01
N GLN A 671 13.23 -30.54 -15.04
CA GLN A 671 12.68 -31.11 -16.29
C GLN A 671 13.76 -31.57 -17.29
N LYS A 672 15.04 -31.19 -17.09
CA LYS A 672 16.09 -31.31 -18.11
C LYS A 672 17.17 -32.36 -17.82
N PHE A 673 17.03 -33.21 -16.79
CA PHE A 673 18.11 -34.14 -16.43
C PHE A 673 17.66 -35.46 -15.76
N LEU A 674 18.08 -36.60 -16.32
CA LEU A 674 17.97 -37.90 -15.65
C LEU A 674 19.03 -38.03 -14.54
N GLY A 675 18.59 -38.34 -13.32
CA GLY A 675 19.43 -38.95 -12.28
C GLY A 675 20.26 -38.00 -11.40
N ILE A 676 21.26 -37.31 -11.95
CA ILE A 676 22.41 -36.85 -11.13
C ILE A 676 22.44 -35.33 -10.85
N GLY A 677 22.18 -34.48 -11.85
CA GLY A 677 22.33 -33.01 -11.72
C GLY A 677 21.47 -32.35 -10.64
N GLY A 678 20.32 -32.95 -10.30
CA GLY A 678 19.42 -32.43 -9.26
C GLY A 678 19.96 -32.49 -7.83
N PHE A 679 20.93 -33.37 -7.55
CA PHE A 679 21.53 -33.49 -6.21
C PHE A 679 22.47 -32.32 -5.90
N PHE A 680 23.30 -31.91 -6.86
CA PHE A 680 24.34 -30.91 -6.65
C PHE A 680 23.79 -29.49 -6.40
N SER A 681 22.69 -29.10 -7.06
CA SER A 681 22.01 -27.82 -6.74
C SER A 681 21.46 -27.86 -5.31
N ARG A 682 20.67 -28.89 -4.98
CA ARG A 682 20.06 -29.06 -3.65
C ARG A 682 21.10 -29.11 -2.52
N LEU A 683 22.33 -29.54 -2.80
CA LEU A 683 23.44 -29.50 -1.84
C LEU A 683 23.99 -28.07 -1.67
N LYS A 684 24.21 -27.34 -2.77
CA LYS A 684 24.64 -25.92 -2.74
C LYS A 684 23.60 -25.02 -2.04
N ASP A 685 22.33 -25.18 -2.39
CA ASP A 685 21.21 -24.40 -1.85
C ASP A 685 21.02 -24.64 -0.32
N LYS A 686 21.37 -25.83 0.17
CA LYS A 686 21.44 -26.14 1.61
C LYS A 686 22.69 -25.54 2.28
N GLY A 687 23.83 -25.53 1.59
CA GLY A 687 25.08 -24.95 2.10
C GLY A 687 25.01 -23.44 2.29
N THR A 688 24.37 -22.70 1.37
CA THR A 688 24.10 -21.27 1.55
C THR A 688 23.13 -21.05 2.70
N LEU A 689 22.00 -21.77 2.76
CA LEU A 689 21.04 -21.65 3.85
C LEU A 689 21.68 -21.89 5.24
N ALA A 690 22.52 -22.91 5.38
CA ALA A 690 23.22 -23.18 6.63
C ALA A 690 24.20 -22.04 7.02
N LYS A 691 24.93 -21.50 6.03
CA LYS A 691 25.82 -20.33 6.23
C LYS A 691 25.03 -19.09 6.67
N ASP A 692 23.89 -18.82 6.04
CA ASP A 692 23.12 -17.60 6.30
C ASP A 692 22.38 -17.69 7.64
N THR A 693 21.83 -18.86 8.01
CA THR A 693 21.35 -19.13 9.38
C THR A 693 22.45 -18.91 10.42
N TRP A 694 23.67 -19.43 10.19
CA TRP A 694 24.80 -19.23 11.10
C TRP A 694 25.23 -17.76 11.20
N ASN A 695 25.23 -17.02 10.09
CA ASN A 695 25.54 -15.58 10.07
C ASN A 695 24.52 -14.76 10.87
N THR A 696 23.24 -15.10 10.79
CA THR A 696 22.18 -14.45 11.57
C THR A 696 22.32 -14.76 13.06
N ILE A 697 22.46 -16.04 13.43
CA ILE A 697 22.62 -16.47 14.84
C ILE A 697 23.89 -15.85 15.47
N SER A 698 25.03 -15.88 14.77
CA SER A 698 26.29 -15.28 15.24
C SER A 698 26.34 -13.73 15.14
N SER A 699 25.25 -13.11 14.69
CA SER A 699 25.02 -11.66 14.82
C SER A 699 24.13 -11.36 16.03
N ALA A 700 23.06 -12.13 16.26
CA ALA A 700 22.22 -12.00 17.45
C ALA A 700 23.01 -12.24 18.75
N ILE A 701 23.81 -13.31 18.82
CA ILE A 701 24.67 -13.61 19.97
C ILE A 701 25.70 -12.48 20.20
N ASP A 702 26.28 -11.92 19.13
CA ASP A 702 27.26 -10.84 19.22
C ASP A 702 26.63 -9.50 19.66
N ALA A 703 25.35 -9.26 19.33
CA ALA A 703 24.58 -8.14 19.88
C ALA A 703 24.31 -8.36 21.39
N GLN A 704 23.70 -9.50 21.76
CA GLN A 704 23.39 -9.85 23.15
C GLN A 704 24.64 -9.79 24.05
N MET A 705 25.75 -10.40 23.64
CA MET A 705 27.01 -10.34 24.39
C MET A 705 27.50 -8.92 24.65
N THR A 706 27.21 -7.96 23.76
CA THR A 706 27.62 -6.55 23.94
C THR A 706 26.66 -5.77 24.82
N MET A 707 25.37 -6.13 24.81
CA MET A 707 24.39 -5.60 25.77
C MET A 707 24.72 -6.08 27.19
N GLU A 708 25.08 -7.36 27.34
CA GLU A 708 25.60 -7.90 28.61
C GLU A 708 26.93 -7.27 29.03
N GLU A 709 27.84 -6.99 28.09
CA GLU A 709 29.12 -6.31 28.35
C GLU A 709 28.90 -4.86 28.82
N MET A 710 27.93 -4.15 28.23
CA MET A 710 27.49 -2.81 28.62
C MET A 710 26.89 -2.78 30.02
N ALA A 711 25.88 -3.62 30.30
CA ALA A 711 25.24 -3.69 31.63
C ALA A 711 26.28 -3.97 32.73
N LYS A 712 27.19 -4.93 32.50
CA LYS A 712 28.28 -5.31 33.42
C LYS A 712 29.41 -4.28 33.53
N MET A 713 29.36 -3.16 32.79
CA MET A 713 30.23 -1.99 32.97
C MET A 713 29.50 -0.84 33.66
N GLU A 714 28.22 -0.65 33.37
CA GLU A 714 27.36 0.32 34.06
C GLU A 714 27.17 -0.07 35.55
N GLU A 715 26.93 -1.35 35.86
CA GLU A 715 26.94 -1.91 37.22
C GLU A 715 28.27 -1.69 37.98
N LYS A 716 29.38 -1.50 37.26
CA LYS A 716 30.74 -1.39 37.84
C LYS A 716 31.24 0.03 38.00
N GLY A 717 30.37 1.03 37.87
CA GLY A 717 30.68 2.46 37.74
C GLY A 717 31.95 2.95 38.47
N GLY A 718 32.82 3.65 37.73
CA GLY A 718 34.08 4.21 38.21
C GLY A 718 34.66 5.24 37.22
N GLU A 719 35.86 5.77 37.51
CA GLU A 719 36.48 6.89 36.77
C GLU A 719 36.67 6.64 35.26
N ASP A 720 36.71 5.38 34.82
CA ASP A 720 36.81 4.98 33.41
C ASP A 720 35.46 5.06 32.64
N TRP A 721 34.32 5.36 33.29
CA TRP A 721 33.00 5.45 32.67
C TRP A 721 32.57 6.92 32.45
N THR A 722 33.23 7.59 31.50
CA THR A 722 32.87 8.96 31.06
C THR A 722 31.73 8.95 30.05
N ASP A 723 30.99 10.07 29.95
CA ASP A 723 29.88 10.21 29.00
C ASP A 723 30.33 9.99 27.54
N GLU A 724 31.54 10.41 27.18
CA GLU A 724 32.14 10.14 25.86
C GLU A 724 32.26 8.64 25.56
N ARG A 725 32.67 7.84 26.55
CA ARG A 725 32.75 6.37 26.40
C ARG A 725 31.37 5.74 26.42
N ARG A 726 30.44 6.20 27.27
CA ARG A 726 29.04 5.76 27.25
C ARG A 726 28.49 5.90 25.83
N VAL A 727 28.63 7.07 25.21
CA VAL A 727 28.17 7.32 23.82
C VAL A 727 28.90 6.44 22.78
N GLU A 728 30.21 6.18 22.90
CA GLU A 728 30.87 5.23 21.97
C GLU A 728 30.32 3.80 22.12
N TYR A 729 30.10 3.34 23.36
CA TYR A 729 29.55 2.01 23.63
C TYR A 729 28.08 1.90 23.21
N GLU A 730 27.25 2.91 23.44
CA GLU A 730 25.87 3.01 22.93
C GLU A 730 25.81 2.96 21.41
N ARG A 731 26.62 3.78 20.71
CA ARG A 731 26.72 3.74 19.24
C ARG A 731 27.14 2.36 18.73
N ARG A 732 28.06 1.69 19.44
CA ARG A 732 28.59 0.37 19.10
C ARG A 732 27.60 -0.78 19.36
N VAL A 733 26.84 -0.73 20.45
CA VAL A 733 25.75 -1.67 20.76
C VAL A 733 24.61 -1.48 19.75
N THR A 734 24.16 -0.24 19.54
CA THR A 734 23.11 0.12 18.57
C THR A 734 23.45 -0.40 17.17
N GLY A 735 24.66 -0.14 16.66
CA GLY A 735 25.10 -0.63 15.35
C GLY A 735 25.11 -2.16 15.25
N LYS A 736 25.45 -2.90 16.34
CA LYS A 736 25.37 -4.37 16.38
C LYS A 736 23.93 -4.87 16.39
N ILE A 737 23.04 -4.27 17.19
CA ILE A 737 21.62 -4.62 17.26
C ILE A 737 20.97 -4.46 15.88
N LEU A 738 21.15 -3.28 15.25
CA LEU A 738 20.64 -3.01 13.90
C LEU A 738 21.20 -3.98 12.85
N THR A 739 22.48 -4.35 12.95
CA THR A 739 23.10 -5.34 12.06
C THR A 739 22.53 -6.75 12.27
N ALA A 740 22.24 -7.15 13.51
CA ALA A 740 21.65 -8.45 13.83
C ALA A 740 20.20 -8.54 13.37
N ALA A 741 19.40 -7.50 13.67
CA ALA A 741 18.02 -7.39 13.26
C ALA A 741 17.89 -7.36 11.73
N TRP A 742 18.71 -6.57 11.02
CA TRP A 742 18.72 -6.56 9.55
C TRP A 742 18.98 -7.95 8.94
N ARG A 743 19.96 -8.70 9.47
CA ARG A 743 20.24 -10.07 9.02
C ARG A 743 19.09 -11.03 9.28
N GLY A 744 18.39 -10.85 10.40
CA GLY A 744 17.15 -11.57 10.69
C GLY A 744 16.04 -11.23 9.69
N SER A 745 15.79 -9.96 9.41
CA SER A 745 14.75 -9.50 8.47
C SER A 745 15.03 -9.99 7.05
N LYS A 746 16.28 -9.92 6.60
CA LYS A 746 16.70 -10.48 5.30
C LYS A 746 16.46 -11.99 5.20
N PHE A 747 16.69 -12.73 6.30
CA PHE A 747 16.38 -14.15 6.40
C PHE A 747 14.86 -14.44 6.43
N GLU A 748 14.08 -13.61 7.13
CA GLU A 748 12.61 -13.68 7.15
C GLU A 748 12.04 -13.49 5.73
N ILE A 749 12.46 -12.42 5.05
CA ILE A 749 12.13 -12.07 3.66
C ILE A 749 12.45 -13.25 2.72
N GLN A 750 13.68 -13.76 2.75
CA GLN A 750 14.07 -14.93 1.96
C GLN A 750 13.29 -16.19 2.36
N GLY A 751 12.85 -16.32 3.61
CA GLY A 751 11.91 -17.36 4.03
C GLY A 751 10.56 -17.23 3.32
N VAL A 752 9.87 -16.11 3.51
CA VAL A 752 8.53 -15.86 2.97
C VAL A 752 8.52 -15.98 1.44
N LEU A 753 9.51 -15.39 0.76
CA LEU A 753 9.64 -15.49 -0.69
C LEU A 753 9.85 -16.92 -1.19
N ARG A 754 10.54 -17.78 -0.42
CA ARG A 754 10.68 -19.21 -0.77
C ARG A 754 9.36 -19.96 -0.62
N ASP A 755 8.60 -19.66 0.43
CA ASP A 755 7.28 -20.26 0.69
C ASP A 755 6.28 -19.83 -0.40
N VAL A 756 6.24 -18.55 -0.76
CA VAL A 756 5.44 -17.98 -1.86
C VAL A 756 5.81 -18.61 -3.19
N CYS A 757 7.12 -18.72 -3.51
CA CYS A 757 7.56 -19.39 -4.72
C CYS A 757 7.14 -20.87 -4.75
N ASP A 758 7.08 -21.58 -3.62
CA ASP A 758 6.62 -22.97 -3.60
C ASP A 758 5.12 -23.08 -3.86
N GLU A 759 4.26 -22.23 -3.28
CA GLU A 759 2.83 -22.23 -3.61
C GLU A 759 2.61 -21.91 -5.11
N VAL A 760 3.33 -20.92 -5.65
CA VAL A 760 3.15 -20.51 -7.07
C VAL A 760 3.71 -21.53 -8.07
N LEU A 761 4.80 -22.24 -7.74
CA LEU A 761 5.53 -23.13 -8.65
C LEU A 761 5.29 -24.63 -8.42
N HIS A 762 4.78 -25.05 -7.26
CA HIS A 762 4.57 -26.48 -6.94
C HIS A 762 3.09 -26.88 -6.77
N ASP A 763 2.14 -25.94 -6.90
CA ASP A 763 0.70 -26.25 -6.87
C ASP A 763 0.31 -27.37 -7.84
N LYS A 764 -0.16 -28.49 -7.27
CA LYS A 764 -0.57 -29.68 -8.02
C LYS A 764 -1.89 -29.49 -8.78
N ARG A 765 -2.71 -28.50 -8.43
CA ARG A 765 -3.94 -28.10 -9.13
C ARG A 765 -3.63 -27.48 -10.50
N VAL A 766 -2.43 -26.93 -10.68
CA VAL A 766 -2.00 -26.23 -11.91
C VAL A 766 -1.23 -27.18 -12.83
N PRO A 767 -1.50 -27.21 -14.16
CA PRO A 767 -0.73 -27.99 -15.12
C PRO A 767 0.78 -27.70 -15.08
N MET A 768 1.61 -28.73 -15.33
CA MET A 768 3.08 -28.59 -15.27
C MET A 768 3.60 -27.55 -16.28
N SER A 769 3.04 -27.52 -17.49
CA SER A 769 3.34 -26.49 -18.50
C SER A 769 3.20 -25.08 -17.93
N LYS A 770 2.05 -24.77 -17.32
CA LYS A 770 1.76 -23.46 -16.75
C LYS A 770 2.67 -23.11 -15.56
N ARG A 771 3.09 -24.10 -14.77
CA ARG A 771 4.11 -23.90 -13.71
C ARG A 771 5.51 -23.61 -14.26
N LEU A 772 5.86 -24.16 -15.43
CA LEU A 772 7.10 -23.84 -16.13
C LEU A 772 7.06 -22.43 -16.75
N GLU A 773 5.92 -21.99 -17.29
CA GLU A 773 5.71 -20.59 -17.72
C GLU A 773 5.89 -19.61 -16.54
N ARG A 774 5.27 -19.89 -15.39
CA ARG A 774 5.46 -19.09 -14.17
C ARG A 774 6.93 -19.03 -13.74
N ALA A 775 7.66 -20.14 -13.84
CA ALA A 775 9.09 -20.15 -13.56
C ALA A 775 9.90 -19.31 -14.56
N GLN A 776 9.56 -19.31 -15.85
CA GLN A 776 10.20 -18.44 -16.85
C GLN A 776 9.98 -16.96 -16.53
N ALA A 777 8.75 -16.56 -16.19
CA ALA A 777 8.45 -15.19 -15.78
C ALA A 777 9.26 -14.75 -14.53
N LEU A 778 9.33 -15.62 -13.51
CA LEU A 778 10.11 -15.35 -12.30
C LEU A 778 11.63 -15.31 -12.55
N VAL A 779 12.16 -16.03 -13.55
CA VAL A 779 13.56 -15.84 -14.00
C VAL A 779 13.75 -14.45 -14.62
N ILE A 780 12.85 -14.02 -15.50
CA ILE A 780 12.94 -12.70 -16.16
C ILE A 780 12.92 -11.57 -15.13
N SER A 781 11.95 -11.57 -14.20
CA SER A 781 11.90 -10.56 -13.13
C SER A 781 13.06 -10.72 -12.15
N GLY A 782 13.44 -11.96 -11.80
CA GLY A 782 14.54 -12.25 -10.88
C GLY A 782 15.90 -11.76 -11.39
N GLU A 783 16.16 -11.85 -12.71
CA GLU A 783 17.34 -11.25 -13.33
C GLU A 783 17.35 -9.72 -13.28
N ILE A 784 16.19 -9.06 -13.34
CA ILE A 784 16.10 -7.60 -13.26
C ILE A 784 16.32 -7.15 -11.81
N TYR A 785 15.63 -7.78 -10.84
CA TYR A 785 15.81 -7.52 -9.42
C TYR A 785 17.26 -7.76 -8.94
N ALA A 786 17.93 -8.82 -9.44
CA ALA A 786 19.33 -9.11 -9.12
C ALA A 786 20.37 -8.23 -9.83
N LYS A 787 19.96 -7.37 -10.78
CA LYS A 787 20.84 -6.42 -11.50
C LYS A 787 20.58 -4.96 -11.11
N ALA A 788 19.69 -4.71 -10.14
CA ALA A 788 19.41 -3.38 -9.60
C ALA A 788 20.69 -2.74 -9.03
N LYS A 789 20.90 -1.45 -9.31
CA LYS A 789 22.02 -0.65 -8.79
C LYS A 789 21.64 0.82 -8.68
N ARG A 790 22.28 1.54 -7.76
CA ARG A 790 22.26 3.01 -7.71
C ARG A 790 23.43 3.56 -8.56
N ASN A 791 23.34 4.82 -8.98
CA ASN A 791 24.44 5.61 -9.55
C ASN A 791 25.11 6.47 -8.44
N PRO A 792 26.35 6.97 -8.59
CA PRO A 792 27.06 7.67 -7.51
C PRO A 792 26.33 8.89 -6.93
N GLU A 793 25.56 9.62 -7.75
CA GLU A 793 24.70 10.73 -7.31
C GLU A 793 23.47 10.24 -6.51
N GLU A 794 22.97 9.05 -6.81
CA GLU A 794 21.87 8.39 -6.09
C GLU A 794 22.35 7.69 -4.80
N GLU A 795 23.67 7.46 -4.63
CA GLU A 795 24.24 6.84 -3.43
C GLU A 795 24.41 7.84 -2.29
N GLY A 796 24.79 9.09 -2.59
CA GLY A 796 25.13 10.11 -1.58
C GLY A 796 24.00 10.47 -0.61
N ASP A 797 22.75 10.57 -1.09
CA ASP A 797 21.59 11.03 -0.32
C ASP A 797 21.02 9.96 0.66
N TYR A 798 21.40 8.69 0.50
CA TYR A 798 20.69 7.55 1.12
C TYR A 798 21.56 6.73 2.09
N MET A 799 22.88 6.91 2.06
CA MET A 799 23.82 6.01 2.75
C MET A 799 23.79 6.06 4.29
N ALA A 800 23.33 7.11 4.97
CA ALA A 800 23.63 7.32 6.40
C ALA A 800 23.35 6.13 7.33
N PHE A 801 22.21 5.45 7.13
CA PHE A 801 21.81 4.30 7.95
C PHE A 801 22.39 2.97 7.44
N GLU A 802 22.44 2.78 6.12
CA GLU A 802 23.10 1.63 5.49
C GLU A 802 24.61 1.61 5.85
N GLN A 803 25.25 2.79 5.93
CA GLN A 803 26.63 3.00 6.35
C GLN A 803 26.83 2.68 7.85
N LEU A 804 25.91 3.07 8.74
CA LEU A 804 26.02 2.74 10.17
C LEU A 804 26.00 1.21 10.39
N VAL A 805 25.11 0.50 9.68
CA VAL A 805 25.07 -0.96 9.66
C VAL A 805 26.32 -1.56 8.99
N ALA A 806 26.83 -0.95 7.91
CA ALA A 806 28.05 -1.39 7.24
C ALA A 806 29.32 -1.19 8.09
N GLU A 807 29.45 -0.08 8.83
CA GLU A 807 30.56 0.20 9.75
C GLU A 807 30.59 -0.81 10.90
N ALA A 808 29.41 -1.12 11.48
CA ALA A 808 29.26 -2.15 12.50
C ALA A 808 29.61 -3.54 11.97
N ALA A 809 29.20 -3.88 10.74
CA ALA A 809 29.55 -5.13 10.09
C ALA A 809 31.05 -5.24 9.75
N ALA A 810 31.65 -4.20 9.17
CA ALA A 810 33.02 -4.20 8.67
C ALA A 810 34.09 -4.30 9.77
N LYS A 811 33.81 -3.77 10.97
CA LYS A 811 34.68 -3.95 12.15
C LYS A 811 34.90 -5.44 12.52
N LYS A 812 34.04 -6.36 12.06
CA LYS A 812 34.13 -7.81 12.33
C LYS A 812 35.12 -8.55 11.40
N GLU A 813 35.37 -8.05 10.18
CA GLU A 813 36.29 -8.72 9.23
C GLU A 813 37.78 -8.45 9.51
N LYS A 814 38.14 -7.19 9.84
CA LYS A 814 39.54 -6.82 10.15
C LYS A 814 40.17 -7.63 11.29
N LYS A 815 39.36 -8.24 12.17
CA LYS A 815 39.85 -9.07 13.29
C LYS A 815 40.26 -10.50 12.89
N LYS A 816 39.94 -10.98 11.69
CA LYS A 816 40.38 -12.30 11.18
C LYS A 816 41.73 -12.29 10.43
N GLY A 817 42.31 -11.12 10.19
CA GLY A 817 43.59 -10.98 9.47
C GLY A 817 44.85 -11.06 10.35
N LYS A 818 44.73 -10.91 11.67
CA LYS A 818 45.87 -10.96 12.61
C LYS A 818 45.92 -12.28 13.38
N ASP A 819 46.26 -13.37 12.69
CA ASP A 819 46.91 -14.54 13.32
C ASP A 819 47.57 -15.46 12.28
N LYS A 820 48.67 -14.98 11.69
CA LYS A 820 49.74 -15.81 11.13
C LYS A 820 51.07 -15.06 11.25
N LYS A 821 52.09 -15.73 11.77
CA LYS A 821 53.43 -15.15 11.96
C LYS A 821 54.13 -14.95 10.62
N SER A 822 55.08 -14.02 10.62
CA SER A 822 56.00 -13.71 9.52
C SER A 822 57.02 -14.81 9.27
N GLU A 823 57.21 -15.17 8.00
CA GLU A 823 58.50 -15.64 7.45
C GLU A 823 58.69 -14.98 6.07
N ASP A 824 59.94 -14.64 5.73
CA ASP A 824 60.29 -13.82 4.56
C ASP A 824 60.38 -14.62 3.24
N VAL A 825 59.57 -14.24 2.24
CA VAL A 825 59.83 -14.57 0.82
C VAL A 825 59.53 -13.35 -0.06
N LYS A 826 60.35 -13.13 -1.09
CA LYS A 826 60.31 -11.94 -1.96
C LYS A 826 59.29 -12.05 -3.12
N SER A 827 58.77 -10.89 -3.53
CA SER A 827 58.52 -10.40 -4.91
C SER A 827 58.72 -11.40 -6.07
N PRO A 828 57.83 -11.48 -7.09
CA PRO A 828 57.24 -10.28 -7.74
C PRO A 828 55.78 -10.35 -8.26
N LEU A 829 55.16 -9.17 -8.38
CA LEU A 829 54.29 -8.72 -9.49
C LEU A 829 53.82 -7.28 -9.21
N ALA A 830 54.67 -6.30 -9.53
CA ALA A 830 54.38 -4.87 -9.33
C ALA A 830 55.05 -4.02 -10.44
N LYS A 831 54.53 -4.17 -11.66
CA LYS A 831 54.71 -3.28 -12.81
C LYS A 831 53.36 -3.16 -13.53
N ASP A 832 53.30 -2.32 -14.56
CA ASP A 832 52.15 -2.17 -15.48
C ASP A 832 50.91 -1.45 -14.88
N ALA A 833 51.14 -0.54 -13.92
CA ALA A 833 50.12 0.37 -13.39
C ALA A 833 50.57 1.85 -13.31
N ALA A 834 51.78 2.18 -13.76
CA ALA A 834 52.33 3.55 -13.73
C ALA A 834 52.24 4.27 -15.09
N ASP A 835 52.32 3.54 -16.19
CA ASP A 835 52.52 4.12 -17.54
C ASP A 835 51.22 4.58 -18.23
N ALA A 836 50.05 4.34 -17.62
CA ALA A 836 48.74 4.74 -18.16
C ALA A 836 48.41 6.23 -17.97
N ALA A 837 49.18 6.97 -17.18
CA ALA A 837 48.94 8.38 -16.86
C ALA A 837 49.59 9.39 -17.83
N ALA A 838 50.34 8.91 -18.84
CA ALA A 838 51.23 9.73 -19.68
C ALA A 838 50.80 9.86 -21.16
N ALA A 839 49.51 9.68 -21.47
CA ALA A 839 49.00 9.54 -22.85
C ALA A 839 47.87 10.53 -23.22
N ALA A 840 47.87 11.75 -22.66
CA ALA A 840 46.79 12.73 -22.86
C ALA A 840 47.26 14.19 -22.98
N ALA A 841 48.48 14.45 -23.49
CA ALA A 841 49.07 15.79 -23.49
C ALA A 841 50.05 16.07 -24.66
N ASP A 842 49.68 15.80 -25.92
CA ASP A 842 50.39 16.39 -27.07
C ASP A 842 49.54 16.50 -28.36
N ALA A 843 49.00 17.69 -28.66
CA ALA A 843 48.58 18.17 -29.98
C ALA A 843 48.24 19.69 -29.91
N PRO A 844 48.54 20.54 -30.92
CA PRO A 844 48.66 21.99 -30.69
C PRO A 844 47.71 22.93 -31.48
N ASN A 845 47.74 24.22 -31.10
CA ASN A 845 47.38 25.41 -31.92
C ASN A 845 45.86 25.66 -32.18
N VAL A 846 45.28 26.87 -32.31
CA VAL A 846 45.67 28.32 -32.28
C VAL A 846 44.38 29.14 -31.88
N PRO A 847 44.36 30.49 -31.74
CA PRO A 847 45.21 31.45 -31.02
C PRO A 847 44.44 32.44 -30.09
N LYS A 848 45.19 33.13 -29.20
CA LYS A 848 44.83 34.38 -28.48
C LYS A 848 43.64 34.35 -27.51
#